data_AF-A0A1A7KG05-F1
#
_entry.id   AF-A0A1A7KG05-F1
#
_cell.length_a   1.000
_cell.length_b   1.000
_cell.length_c   1.000
_cell.angle_alpha   90.00
_cell.angle_beta   90.00
_cell.angle_gamma   90.00
#
_symmetry.space_group_name_H-M   'P 1'
#
loop_
_entity.id
_entity.type
_entity.pdbx_description
1 polymer ?
#
loop_
_entity_poly.entity_id
_entity_poly.type
_entity_poly.pdbx_seq_one_letter_code
_entity_poly.pdbx_strand_id
1 'polypeptide(L)'
;MHTINYIKQYKIFSEKDLAENIFDDNTSIEIYANNMIFDFEVIEGNLLLRGRGCAFPNLISIKGNLSIDAENGEFPKLKKVGGNLTMHCTAVLDQLEKVDGNFKCIVDFNFKNLVTISGNISVKNALVTAFNKALTKIKKVIPVNHQDEVESLSEKGIFNIDIFGDNIIIPHQEIHGEVNIYGKNTSFPNLEFIHGLLKIESRDELEPQFSYDFPMLKKMKGNLKLIKTKLSLPQLKEINGTIDLIISSYAVFHIMEKSGNIIIRHNCGAKLSELKEINGSFNNYGFETCYLDKLEKVKNRFCVFKTNSPNLTEVGDLLMNMGVVYDFRHLKRINGKVSYSHKTNFDTLEYLGKWGDERIKSNYKDYTFPSLKEIEHYLYDKNEGFEHKAKNIYFKVNDNLYVTKNKFIICKLPFYEVFHFPSYHISKLVSVLKLRHHNFENFITREYEREWERYETPFFTKILNKIEKLWNEVEPMKYEEFFNAKNRNFRLFCFSYFGVENLMEKLGAEKINEAEIEVNYYKYNENKNKVLIKKINRYEVHGIKNEKLRLFTRRTSPYSYAIRCWCPSTEKEHWLWIEEEYKDNALMAIASTFRVHENIIPYIKCLKRQGDLLICELTKEIIPQGFPRPLTAEEYFSLLEVET
;
A
#
# COMPACT_ATOMS: atom_id res chain seq x y z
N MET A 1 -1.74 11.23 -0.53
CA MET A 1 -1.47 9.78 -0.59
C MET A 1 -0.01 9.60 -0.17
N HIS A 2 0.23 9.08 1.03
CA HIS A 2 1.56 9.03 1.64
C HIS A 2 2.46 8.01 0.92
N THR A 3 3.48 8.48 0.21
CA THR A 3 4.62 7.65 -0.24
C THR A 3 5.45 7.31 0.99
N ILE A 4 5.21 6.14 1.58
CA ILE A 4 6.10 5.59 2.60
C ILE A 4 7.22 4.91 1.81
N ASN A 5 8.40 5.54 1.75
CA ASN A 5 9.63 4.81 1.41
C ASN A 5 9.72 3.63 2.38
N TYR A 6 9.59 2.41 1.87
CA TYR A 6 9.50 1.22 2.71
C TYR A 6 10.90 0.92 3.24
N ILE A 7 11.16 1.30 4.49
CA ILE A 7 12.42 0.97 5.18
C ILE A 7 12.49 -0.55 5.33
N LYS A 8 13.50 -1.20 4.72
CA LYS A 8 13.69 -2.65 4.81
C LYS A 8 14.29 -3.01 6.17
N GLN A 9 13.56 -3.79 6.97
CA GLN A 9 14.01 -4.22 8.29
C GLN A 9 14.79 -5.54 8.22
N TYR A 10 16.00 -5.55 8.78
CA TYR A 10 16.81 -6.76 8.96
C TYR A 10 16.96 -7.03 10.45
N LYS A 11 16.62 -8.25 10.88
CA LYS A 11 16.70 -8.64 12.29
C LYS A 11 17.88 -9.59 12.47
N ILE A 12 18.80 -9.22 13.34
CA ILE A 12 20.02 -9.98 13.61
C ILE A 12 19.86 -10.65 14.97
N PHE A 13 19.82 -11.99 14.98
CA PHE A 13 19.77 -12.82 16.18
C PHE A 13 21.11 -13.51 16.44
N SER A 14 21.95 -13.64 15.41
CA SER A 14 23.28 -14.26 15.47
C SER A 14 24.19 -13.75 14.35
N GLU A 15 25.47 -14.16 14.39
CA GLU A 15 26.47 -13.82 13.37
C GLU A 15 26.09 -14.26 11.96
N LYS A 16 25.34 -15.37 11.82
CA LYS A 16 24.91 -15.88 10.51
C LYS A 16 23.99 -14.93 9.76
N ASP A 17 23.28 -14.05 10.46
CA ASP A 17 22.35 -13.08 9.87
C ASP A 17 23.07 -11.90 9.20
N LEU A 18 24.40 -11.76 9.37
CA LEU A 18 25.22 -10.68 8.80
C LEU A 18 25.72 -10.99 7.38
N ALA A 19 25.91 -12.27 7.02
CA ALA A 19 26.77 -12.67 5.89
C ALA A 19 26.19 -12.43 4.48
N GLU A 20 24.92 -12.05 4.34
CA GLU A 20 24.24 -11.98 3.02
C GLU A 20 23.55 -10.65 2.71
N ASN A 21 23.76 -9.60 3.52
CA ASN A 21 22.96 -8.38 3.45
C ASN A 21 23.77 -7.14 3.02
N ILE A 22 23.26 -6.42 2.02
CA ILE A 22 23.71 -5.05 1.69
C ILE A 22 22.88 -4.08 2.54
N PHE A 23 23.54 -3.32 3.42
CA PHE A 23 22.91 -2.31 4.27
C PHE A 23 23.06 -0.93 3.64
N ASP A 24 22.00 -0.43 3.01
CA ASP A 24 21.96 0.89 2.34
C ASP A 24 21.18 1.94 3.15
N ASP A 25 20.94 3.11 2.55
CA ASP A 25 20.23 4.23 3.15
C ASP A 25 18.73 3.98 3.39
N ASN A 26 18.15 2.94 2.77
CA ASN A 26 16.75 2.53 2.95
C ASN A 26 16.61 1.34 3.92
N THR A 27 17.65 1.05 4.69
CA THR A 27 17.73 -0.12 5.56
C THR A 27 17.54 0.23 7.05
N SER A 28 16.99 -0.69 7.84
CA SER A 28 16.94 -0.64 9.30
C SER A 28 17.46 -1.96 9.90
N ILE A 29 18.62 -1.89 10.54
CA ILE A 29 19.28 -3.02 11.21
C ILE A 29 18.74 -3.10 12.64
N GLU A 30 18.05 -4.17 12.99
CA GLU A 30 17.56 -4.45 14.35
C GLU A 30 18.37 -5.59 14.98
N ILE A 31 19.18 -5.28 15.99
CA ILE A 31 20.04 -6.26 16.65
C ILE A 31 19.34 -6.80 17.89
N TYR A 32 18.97 -8.08 17.86
CA TYR A 32 18.43 -8.83 19.00
C TYR A 32 19.47 -9.76 19.64
N ALA A 33 20.60 -10.00 18.97
CA ALA A 33 21.71 -10.77 19.51
C ALA A 33 22.32 -10.09 20.75
N ASN A 34 22.72 -10.87 21.75
CA ASN A 34 23.37 -10.38 22.97
C ASN A 34 24.89 -10.63 22.92
N ASN A 35 25.66 -9.75 23.56
CA ASN A 35 27.11 -9.86 23.77
C ASN A 35 27.92 -10.06 22.47
N MET A 36 27.49 -9.42 21.38
CA MET A 36 28.16 -9.50 20.09
C MET A 36 28.97 -8.25 19.77
N ILE A 37 30.05 -8.44 19.02
CA ILE A 37 30.87 -7.35 18.50
C ILE A 37 30.55 -7.18 17.01
N PHE A 38 30.30 -5.95 16.59
CA PHE A 38 29.99 -5.61 15.19
C PHE A 38 31.05 -4.66 14.63
N ASP A 39 31.68 -5.08 13.54
CA ASP A 39 32.74 -4.32 12.87
C ASP A 39 32.18 -3.45 11.74
N PHE A 40 31.36 -2.47 12.10
CA PHE A 40 30.90 -1.44 11.17
C PHE A 40 31.70 -0.16 11.37
N GLU A 41 32.13 0.48 10.28
CA GLU A 41 32.70 1.84 10.33
C GLU A 41 31.61 2.91 10.11
N VAL A 42 30.69 2.64 9.17
CA VAL A 42 29.55 3.50 8.85
C VAL A 42 28.30 2.65 8.64
N ILE A 43 27.16 3.13 9.12
CA ILE A 43 25.84 2.55 8.79
C ILE A 43 25.07 3.59 7.96
N GLU A 44 24.79 3.26 6.70
CA GLU A 44 24.02 4.13 5.78
C GLU A 44 22.53 4.20 6.18
N GLY A 45 22.00 3.16 6.81
CA GLY A 45 20.61 3.08 7.25
C GLY A 45 20.38 3.45 8.72
N ASN A 46 19.34 2.85 9.31
CA ASN A 46 18.99 2.95 10.71
C ASN A 46 19.60 1.78 11.51
N LEU A 47 19.88 2.01 12.79
CA LEU A 47 20.31 1.00 13.75
C LEU A 47 19.38 1.01 14.97
N LEU A 48 18.81 -0.15 15.31
CA LEU A 48 18.04 -0.39 16.53
C LEU A 48 18.74 -1.48 17.33
N LEU A 49 19.34 -1.13 18.46
CA LEU A 49 19.96 -2.07 19.38
C LEU A 49 18.93 -2.55 20.41
N ARG A 50 18.55 -3.83 20.34
CA ARG A 50 17.60 -4.50 21.25
C ARG A 50 18.21 -5.65 22.05
N GLY A 51 19.40 -6.10 21.68
CA GLY A 51 20.19 -7.07 22.44
C GLY A 51 21.22 -6.40 23.35
N ARG A 52 21.50 -7.02 24.50
CA ARG A 52 22.34 -6.48 25.58
C ARG A 52 23.81 -6.72 25.33
N GLY A 53 24.67 -5.83 25.80
CA GLY A 53 26.12 -6.05 25.86
C GLY A 53 26.84 -6.04 24.51
N CYS A 54 26.23 -5.46 23.47
CA CYS A 54 26.85 -5.42 22.14
C CYS A 54 27.81 -4.24 21.99
N ALA A 55 28.90 -4.44 21.26
CA ALA A 55 29.94 -3.44 21.04
C ALA A 55 30.15 -3.13 19.55
N PHE A 56 30.35 -1.85 19.25
CA PHE A 56 30.62 -1.30 17.93
C PHE A 56 31.93 -0.50 17.96
N PRO A 57 33.09 -1.17 18.09
CA PRO A 57 34.37 -0.53 18.41
C PRO A 57 34.86 0.43 17.33
N ASN A 58 34.42 0.24 16.09
CA ASN A 58 34.87 1.00 14.92
C ASN A 58 33.81 1.93 14.32
N LEU A 59 32.59 1.96 14.86
CA LEU A 59 31.49 2.72 14.25
C LEU A 59 31.68 4.23 14.49
N ILE A 60 31.85 4.98 13.40
CA ILE A 60 32.11 6.43 13.41
C ILE A 60 30.83 7.22 13.14
N SER A 61 29.97 6.75 12.23
CA SER A 61 28.77 7.49 11.79
C SER A 61 27.61 6.56 11.46
N ILE A 62 26.39 7.02 11.79
CA ILE A 62 25.13 6.45 11.32
C ILE A 62 24.42 7.53 10.51
N LYS A 63 24.05 7.27 9.25
CA LYS A 63 23.35 8.27 8.43
C LYS A 63 21.86 8.34 8.76
N GLY A 64 21.23 7.22 9.13
CA GLY A 64 19.85 7.15 9.59
C GLY A 64 19.67 7.33 11.10
N ASN A 65 18.59 6.75 11.65
CA ASN A 65 18.25 6.82 13.08
C ASN A 65 19.06 5.81 13.91
N LEU A 66 19.34 6.15 15.17
CA LEU A 66 19.87 5.25 16.19
C LEU A 66 18.85 5.10 17.33
N SER A 67 18.44 3.86 17.65
CA SER A 67 17.65 3.53 18.84
C SER A 67 18.42 2.57 19.73
N ILE A 68 18.53 2.88 21.02
CA ILE A 68 19.20 2.08 22.03
C ILE A 68 18.13 1.62 23.03
N ASP A 69 17.65 0.39 22.81
CA ASP A 69 16.58 -0.26 23.58
C ASP A 69 17.11 -1.37 24.50
N ALA A 70 18.44 -1.52 24.64
CA ALA A 70 19.08 -2.52 25.48
C ALA A 70 20.32 -1.98 26.20
N GLU A 71 20.61 -2.58 27.36
CA GLU A 71 21.69 -2.18 28.26
C GLU A 71 23.08 -2.55 27.72
N ASN A 72 24.09 -1.80 28.18
CA ASN A 72 25.51 -2.04 27.92
C ASN A 72 25.88 -2.03 26.43
N GLY A 73 25.25 -1.16 25.64
CA GLY A 73 25.70 -0.88 24.27
C GLY A 73 26.95 -0.01 24.26
N GLU A 74 27.98 -0.42 23.52
CA GLU A 74 29.25 0.33 23.43
C GLU A 74 29.48 0.92 22.04
N PHE A 75 29.60 2.25 21.96
CA PHE A 75 29.84 3.00 20.72
C PHE A 75 31.01 3.99 20.90
N PRO A 76 32.22 3.51 21.26
CA PRO A 76 33.31 4.36 21.75
C PRO A 76 33.85 5.36 20.73
N LYS A 77 33.62 5.14 19.43
CA LYS A 77 34.09 6.02 18.34
C LYS A 77 32.97 6.75 17.60
N LEU A 78 31.71 6.57 17.99
CA LEU A 78 30.58 7.15 17.26
C LEU A 78 30.57 8.66 17.44
N LYS A 79 30.73 9.39 16.34
CA LYS A 79 30.77 10.87 16.33
C LYS A 79 29.46 11.51 15.87
N LYS A 80 28.73 10.85 14.98
CA LYS A 80 27.57 11.45 14.31
C LYS A 80 26.39 10.49 14.11
N VAL A 81 25.19 11.00 14.38
CA VAL A 81 23.91 10.40 13.96
C VAL A 81 23.18 11.37 13.01
N GLY A 82 22.92 10.94 11.78
CA GLY A 82 22.27 11.74 10.74
C GLY A 82 20.74 11.82 10.87
N GLY A 83 20.13 10.86 11.56
CA GLY A 83 18.72 10.84 11.90
C GLY A 83 18.45 11.15 13.37
N ASN A 84 17.37 10.59 13.89
CA ASN A 84 16.98 10.70 15.30
C ASN A 84 17.83 9.77 16.18
N LEU A 85 18.13 10.21 17.40
CA LEU A 85 18.71 9.40 18.47
C LEU A 85 17.66 9.13 19.55
N THR A 86 17.38 7.86 19.84
CA THR A 86 16.50 7.44 20.94
C THR A 86 17.24 6.57 21.93
N MET A 87 17.13 6.89 23.22
CA MET A 87 17.76 6.15 24.31
C MET A 87 16.71 5.73 25.33
N HIS A 88 16.50 4.42 25.43
CA HIS A 88 15.72 3.77 26.48
C HIS A 88 16.60 3.03 27.50
N CYS A 89 17.89 2.83 27.18
CA CYS A 89 18.90 2.26 28.07
C CYS A 89 20.20 3.06 27.98
N THR A 90 21.08 2.91 28.98
CA THR A 90 22.41 3.54 29.01
C THR A 90 23.35 2.88 27.99
N ALA A 91 24.24 3.69 27.41
CA ALA A 91 25.25 3.25 26.44
C ALA A 91 26.50 4.12 26.52
N VAL A 92 27.63 3.64 26.00
CA VAL A 92 28.85 4.44 25.90
C VAL A 92 28.84 5.22 24.58
N LEU A 93 28.67 6.55 24.66
CA LEU A 93 28.59 7.48 23.51
C LEU A 93 29.54 8.68 23.71
N ASP A 94 30.69 8.45 24.34
CA ASP A 94 31.60 9.52 24.80
C ASP A 94 32.07 10.46 23.69
N GLN A 95 32.22 9.94 22.48
CA GLN A 95 32.69 10.69 21.31
C GLN A 95 31.58 11.28 20.45
N LEU A 96 30.31 11.16 20.86
CA LEU A 96 29.20 11.67 20.06
C LEU A 96 29.21 13.19 20.07
N GLU A 97 29.46 13.80 18.91
CA GLU A 97 29.58 15.25 18.73
C GLU A 97 28.30 15.85 18.14
N LYS A 98 27.54 15.10 17.33
CA LYS A 98 26.39 15.65 16.56
C LYS A 98 25.22 14.68 16.35
N VAL A 99 23.99 15.20 16.51
CA VAL A 99 22.74 14.57 16.07
C VAL A 99 21.99 15.54 15.13
N ASP A 100 21.79 15.14 13.87
CA ASP A 100 21.09 15.97 12.88
C ASP A 100 19.54 15.89 13.04
N GLY A 101 19.00 14.85 13.67
CA GLY A 101 17.56 14.69 13.95
C GLY A 101 17.15 14.99 15.39
N ASN A 102 16.00 14.44 15.80
CA ASN A 102 15.47 14.58 17.16
C ASN A 102 16.25 13.70 18.15
N PHE A 103 16.32 14.12 19.41
CA PHE A 103 16.86 13.34 20.50
C PHE A 103 15.76 13.00 21.51
N LYS A 104 15.58 11.72 21.83
CA LYS A 104 14.66 11.25 22.86
C LYS A 104 15.41 10.43 23.89
N CYS A 105 15.22 10.73 25.18
CA CYS A 105 15.87 9.99 26.26
C CYS A 105 14.92 9.77 27.43
N ILE A 106 14.92 8.57 28.00
CA ILE A 106 14.16 8.25 29.21
C ILE A 106 15.05 7.70 30.34
N VAL A 107 16.37 7.79 30.16
CA VAL A 107 17.39 7.37 31.14
C VAL A 107 18.35 8.52 31.40
N ASP A 108 18.92 8.56 32.61
CA ASP A 108 19.95 9.55 32.94
C ASP A 108 21.16 9.37 32.04
N PHE A 109 21.67 10.47 31.48
CA PHE A 109 22.76 10.40 30.52
C PHE A 109 23.61 11.66 30.50
N ASN A 110 24.93 11.52 30.43
CA ASN A 110 25.83 12.67 30.29
C ASN A 110 26.64 12.56 29.00
N PHE A 111 26.40 13.48 28.07
CA PHE A 111 27.23 13.63 26.90
C PHE A 111 28.54 14.33 27.25
N LYS A 112 29.67 13.66 26.99
CA LYS A 112 30.99 14.26 27.20
C LYS A 112 31.35 15.29 26.13
N ASN A 113 31.08 14.97 24.85
CA ASN A 113 31.55 15.76 23.70
C ASN A 113 30.41 16.29 22.78
N LEU A 114 29.14 16.15 23.16
CA LEU A 114 28.02 16.49 22.27
C LEU A 114 27.87 18.00 22.08
N VAL A 115 28.17 18.47 20.87
CA VAL A 115 28.16 19.88 20.48
C VAL A 115 26.78 20.33 19.98
N THR A 116 26.07 19.50 19.21
CA THR A 116 24.84 19.94 18.52
C THR A 116 23.78 18.84 18.39
N ILE A 117 22.53 19.16 18.75
CA ILE A 117 21.31 18.43 18.35
C ILE A 117 20.45 19.39 17.53
N SER A 118 20.11 19.03 16.28
CA SER A 118 19.39 19.94 15.38
C SER A 118 17.85 19.79 15.45
N GLY A 119 17.36 18.62 15.87
CA GLY A 119 15.94 18.35 16.07
C GLY A 119 15.44 18.64 17.50
N ASN A 120 14.26 18.11 17.83
CA ASN A 120 13.61 18.26 19.13
C ASN A 120 14.30 17.40 20.20
N ILE A 121 14.45 17.94 21.41
CA ILE A 121 14.91 17.20 22.59
C ILE A 121 13.69 16.80 23.45
N SER A 122 13.48 15.50 23.62
CA SER A 122 12.39 14.91 24.39
C SER A 122 12.96 14.03 25.50
N VAL A 123 13.09 14.60 26.70
CA VAL A 123 13.56 13.89 27.88
C VAL A 123 12.37 13.60 28.80
N LYS A 124 12.20 12.34 29.24
CA LYS A 124 11.10 11.92 30.14
C LYS A 124 11.67 11.23 31.38
N ASN A 125 11.47 11.84 32.56
CA ASN A 125 11.92 11.32 33.86
C ASN A 125 13.41 10.95 33.90
N ALA A 126 14.25 11.76 33.25
CA ALA A 126 15.68 11.55 33.18
C ALA A 126 16.43 12.88 33.27
N LEU A 127 17.58 12.87 33.93
CA LEU A 127 18.56 13.95 33.91
C LEU A 127 19.53 13.67 32.76
N VAL A 128 19.38 14.42 31.68
CA VAL A 128 20.35 14.40 30.59
C VAL A 128 21.18 15.67 30.63
N THR A 129 22.50 15.56 30.62
CA THR A 129 23.43 16.69 30.59
C THR A 129 24.36 16.65 29.39
N ALA A 130 24.79 17.82 28.92
CA ALA A 130 25.92 17.99 28.00
C ALA A 130 26.74 19.18 28.48
N PHE A 131 28.07 19.06 28.55
CA PHE A 131 28.97 20.10 29.10
C PHE A 131 28.51 20.64 30.46
N ASN A 132 28.08 19.74 31.36
CA ASN A 132 27.55 20.07 32.70
C ASN A 132 26.28 20.94 32.72
N LYS A 133 25.55 21.03 31.60
CA LYS A 133 24.24 21.71 31.51
C LYS A 133 23.14 20.70 31.20
N ALA A 134 22.00 20.83 31.88
CA ALA A 134 20.85 19.96 31.62
C ALA A 134 20.24 20.23 30.23
N LEU A 135 20.03 19.17 29.45
CA LEU A 135 19.27 19.18 28.21
C LEU A 135 17.78 19.15 28.55
N THR A 136 17.22 20.30 28.91
CA THR A 136 15.79 20.41 29.22
C THR A 136 14.94 20.58 27.95
N LYS A 137 13.81 19.86 27.92
CA LYS A 137 12.77 19.84 26.90
C LYS A 137 12.31 21.25 26.47
N ILE A 138 12.93 21.85 25.45
CA ILE A 138 12.51 23.14 24.93
C ILE A 138 12.81 23.24 23.42
N LYS A 139 11.79 23.11 22.57
CA LYS A 139 11.63 24.11 21.50
C LYS A 139 10.49 25.01 21.94
N LYS A 140 10.81 26.00 22.78
CA LYS A 140 9.93 27.13 23.02
C LYS A 140 9.91 27.85 21.68
N VAL A 141 8.78 27.81 21.00
CA VAL A 141 8.55 28.71 19.87
C VAL A 141 8.59 30.11 20.45
N ILE A 142 9.50 30.93 19.95
CA ILE A 142 9.70 32.28 20.45
C ILE A 142 8.66 33.15 19.73
N PRO A 143 7.66 33.71 20.43
CA PRO A 143 6.76 34.66 19.84
C PRO A 143 7.52 35.98 19.60
N VAL A 144 7.34 36.57 18.44
CA VAL A 144 7.89 37.87 18.06
C VAL A 144 6.73 38.78 17.66
N ASN A 145 6.34 39.66 18.57
CA ASN A 145 5.35 40.71 18.42
C ASN A 145 6.01 42.06 18.08
N HIS A 146 7.26 42.28 18.51
CA HIS A 146 8.00 43.52 18.34
C HIS A 146 9.47 43.28 17.94
N GLN A 147 10.13 44.30 17.39
CA GLN A 147 11.48 44.18 16.81
C GLN A 147 12.56 43.91 17.86
N ASP A 148 12.39 44.40 19.09
CA ASP A 148 13.30 44.20 20.22
C ASP A 148 13.39 42.72 20.65
N GLU A 149 12.31 41.95 20.48
CA GLU A 149 12.31 40.51 20.77
C GLU A 149 13.24 39.72 19.81
N VAL A 150 13.54 40.27 18.62
CA VAL A 150 14.48 39.68 17.66
C VAL A 150 15.90 39.66 18.22
N GLU A 151 16.28 40.63 19.06
CA GLU A 151 17.61 40.71 19.67
C GLU A 151 17.88 39.55 20.63
N SER A 152 16.82 38.91 21.14
CA SER A 152 16.90 37.73 22.01
C SER A 152 17.11 36.42 21.24
N LEU A 153 16.99 36.43 19.92
CA LEU A 153 17.14 35.24 19.09
C LEU A 153 18.61 34.81 19.02
N SER A 154 18.85 33.50 19.12
CA SER A 154 20.19 32.93 18.98
C SER A 154 20.83 33.36 17.63
N GLU A 155 21.99 34.00 17.68
CA GLU A 155 22.77 34.40 16.49
C GLU A 155 23.05 33.22 15.54
N LYS A 156 23.18 32.00 16.08
CA LYS A 156 23.41 30.77 15.29
C LYS A 156 22.18 30.28 14.51
N GLY A 157 21.03 30.96 14.57
CA GLY A 157 19.83 30.56 13.83
C GLY A 157 19.13 29.29 14.36
N ILE A 158 19.46 28.84 15.57
CA ILE A 158 18.93 27.62 16.18
C ILE A 158 17.72 27.99 17.05
N PHE A 159 16.58 28.24 16.43
CA PHE A 159 15.34 28.56 17.12
C PHE A 159 14.12 28.21 16.26
N ASN A 160 12.96 28.09 16.92
CA ASN A 160 11.67 28.17 16.24
C ASN A 160 11.03 29.52 16.59
N ILE A 161 10.45 30.21 15.61
CA ILE A 161 9.84 31.52 15.81
C ILE A 161 8.44 31.58 15.21
N ASP A 162 7.55 32.28 15.94
CA ASP A 162 6.24 32.71 15.46
C ASP A 162 6.23 34.24 15.44
N ILE A 163 6.18 34.83 14.25
CA ILE A 163 6.21 36.28 14.06
C ILE A 163 4.77 36.78 13.93
N PHE A 164 4.27 37.43 14.97
CA PHE A 164 2.95 38.08 15.00
C PHE A 164 3.04 39.58 14.70
N GLY A 165 4.18 40.20 14.96
CA GLY A 165 4.42 41.63 14.75
C GLY A 165 4.53 42.03 13.28
N ASP A 166 4.12 43.27 12.99
CA ASP A 166 4.28 43.89 11.67
C ASP A 166 5.66 44.57 11.55
N ASN A 167 6.19 44.63 10.32
CA ASN A 167 7.47 45.28 9.97
C ASN A 167 8.69 44.73 10.72
N ILE A 168 8.70 43.42 11.01
CA ILE A 168 9.79 42.73 11.70
C ILE A 168 10.92 42.38 10.73
N ILE A 169 12.16 42.68 11.10
CA ILE A 169 13.38 42.34 10.36
C ILE A 169 14.13 41.25 11.12
N ILE A 170 14.39 40.12 10.46
CA ILE A 170 15.19 39.01 11.00
C ILE A 170 16.56 38.98 10.29
N PRO A 171 17.67 39.33 10.98
CA PRO A 171 18.96 39.56 10.34
C PRO A 171 19.77 38.28 10.06
N HIS A 172 19.26 37.09 10.43
CA HIS A 172 19.98 35.82 10.35
C HIS A 172 20.24 35.36 8.92
N GLN A 173 21.45 34.84 8.68
CA GLN A 173 21.85 34.27 7.39
C GLN A 173 21.39 32.81 7.20
N GLU A 174 21.24 32.06 8.29
CA GLU A 174 20.84 30.66 8.28
C GLU A 174 19.92 30.39 9.46
N ILE A 175 18.82 29.64 9.24
CA ILE A 175 17.87 29.25 10.28
C ILE A 175 17.62 27.74 10.22
N HIS A 176 17.86 27.06 11.33
CA HIS A 176 17.73 25.61 11.45
C HIS A 176 16.33 25.15 11.86
N GLY A 177 15.57 25.98 12.56
CA GLY A 177 14.24 25.65 13.04
C GLY A 177 13.10 26.15 12.16
N GLU A 178 11.91 26.17 12.74
CA GLU A 178 10.67 26.56 12.06
C GLU A 178 10.43 28.06 12.15
N VAL A 179 10.00 28.65 11.04
CA VAL A 179 9.65 30.06 10.92
C VAL A 179 8.19 30.14 10.48
N ASN A 180 7.32 30.62 11.37
CA ASN A 180 5.94 30.94 11.04
C ASN A 180 5.74 32.45 11.05
N ILE A 181 5.18 33.00 9.98
CA ILE A 181 4.95 34.43 9.81
C ILE A 181 3.45 34.67 9.71
N TYR A 182 2.93 35.49 10.61
CA TYR A 182 1.53 35.92 10.69
C TYR A 182 1.37 37.44 10.54
N GLY A 183 2.38 38.20 10.97
CA GLY A 183 2.44 39.66 10.81
C GLY A 183 2.81 40.09 9.40
N LYS A 184 2.60 41.38 9.11
CA LYS A 184 2.78 42.01 7.81
C LYS A 184 4.21 42.51 7.63
N ASN A 185 4.66 42.61 6.38
CA ASN A 185 5.92 43.28 6.00
C ASN A 185 7.17 42.73 6.73
N THR A 186 7.21 41.43 7.01
CA THR A 186 8.39 40.78 7.61
C THR A 186 9.50 40.61 6.57
N SER A 187 10.74 40.97 6.92
CA SER A 187 11.90 40.90 6.03
C SER A 187 13.02 40.02 6.61
N PHE A 188 13.63 39.22 5.75
CA PHE A 188 14.79 38.38 6.04
C PHE A 188 15.93 38.76 5.08
N PRO A 189 16.56 39.94 5.23
CA PRO A 189 17.43 40.53 4.21
C PRO A 189 18.68 39.70 3.91
N ASN A 190 19.20 38.99 4.91
CA ASN A 190 20.46 38.24 4.81
C ASN A 190 20.25 36.72 4.70
N LEU A 191 19.01 36.23 4.83
CA LEU A 191 18.75 34.81 4.96
C LEU A 191 19.04 34.07 3.67
N GLU A 192 20.03 33.18 3.70
CA GLU A 192 20.45 32.35 2.57
C GLU A 192 19.92 30.91 2.66
N PHE A 193 19.74 30.40 3.89
CA PHE A 193 19.40 28.99 4.14
C PHE A 193 18.32 28.81 5.21
N ILE A 194 17.30 28.00 4.90
CA ILE A 194 16.33 27.48 5.88
C ILE A 194 16.35 25.95 5.87
N HIS A 195 16.52 25.34 7.05
CA HIS A 195 16.45 23.88 7.19
C HIS A 195 15.05 23.39 7.59
N GLY A 196 14.32 24.18 8.38
CA GLY A 196 12.99 23.85 8.87
C GLY A 196 11.86 24.32 7.97
N LEU A 197 10.64 24.33 8.52
CA LEU A 197 9.44 24.85 7.86
C LEU A 197 9.54 26.39 7.74
N LEU A 198 9.22 26.92 6.55
CA LEU A 198 8.81 28.31 6.38
C LEU A 198 7.31 28.34 6.08
N LYS A 199 6.53 28.87 7.01
CA LYS A 199 5.09 29.07 6.86
C LYS A 199 4.77 30.55 6.87
N ILE A 200 4.01 31.00 5.88
CA ILE A 200 3.50 32.38 5.83
C ILE A 200 1.98 32.30 5.72
N GLU A 201 1.28 32.91 6.67
CA GLU A 201 -0.17 32.91 6.75
C GLU A 201 -0.66 34.33 7.02
N SER A 202 -1.27 34.95 6.00
CA SER A 202 -1.94 36.24 6.20
C SER A 202 -3.23 36.04 6.99
N ARG A 203 -3.32 36.70 8.15
CA ARG A 203 -4.55 36.72 8.98
C ARG A 203 -5.50 37.86 8.64
N ASP A 204 -5.13 38.74 7.71
CA ASP A 204 -5.98 39.87 7.33
C ASP A 204 -7.14 39.42 6.44
N GLU A 205 -8.33 39.97 6.66
CA GLU A 205 -9.55 39.64 5.90
C GLU A 205 -9.53 40.31 4.51
N LEU A 206 -8.94 41.49 4.41
CA LEU A 206 -8.84 42.32 3.20
C LEU A 206 -7.57 41.97 2.39
N GLU A 207 -7.65 42.04 1.06
CA GLU A 207 -6.68 41.47 0.12
C GLU A 207 -5.19 41.78 0.43
N PRO A 208 -4.27 40.79 0.39
CA PRO A 208 -2.94 40.96 0.95
C PRO A 208 -1.95 41.49 -0.10
N GLN A 209 -1.75 42.81 -0.16
CA GLN A 209 -0.55 43.41 -0.75
C GLN A 209 0.53 43.62 0.32
N PHE A 210 0.91 42.57 1.04
CA PHE A 210 1.99 42.63 2.04
C PHE A 210 3.32 42.17 1.41
N SER A 211 4.42 42.82 1.78
CA SER A 211 5.75 42.52 1.24
C SER A 211 6.51 41.60 2.20
N TYR A 212 6.53 40.30 1.91
CA TYR A 212 7.43 39.36 2.58
C TYR A 212 8.72 39.26 1.77
N ASP A 213 9.85 39.64 2.36
CA ASP A 213 11.11 39.77 1.63
C ASP A 213 12.16 38.73 2.05
N PHE A 214 12.68 38.03 1.04
CA PHE A 214 13.71 36.99 1.16
C PHE A 214 14.70 37.14 -0.01
N PRO A 215 15.41 38.27 -0.09
CA PRO A 215 16.13 38.64 -1.31
C PRO A 215 17.35 37.73 -1.56
N MET A 216 17.91 37.15 -0.49
CA MET A 216 19.12 36.33 -0.51
C MET A 216 18.87 34.83 -0.32
N LEU A 217 17.61 34.39 -0.20
CA LEU A 217 17.31 32.98 0.10
C LEU A 217 17.68 32.09 -1.08
N LYS A 218 18.70 31.24 -0.91
CA LYS A 218 19.28 30.41 -1.97
C LYS A 218 18.79 28.97 -1.93
N LYS A 219 18.59 28.40 -0.74
CA LYS A 219 18.22 26.98 -0.58
C LYS A 219 17.35 26.73 0.65
N MET A 220 16.41 25.81 0.50
CA MET A 220 15.61 25.29 1.62
C MET A 220 15.68 23.77 1.68
N LYS A 221 15.92 23.20 2.87
CA LYS A 221 15.76 21.76 3.07
C LYS A 221 14.34 21.37 3.49
N GLY A 222 13.71 22.22 4.30
CA GLY A 222 12.38 21.98 4.84
C GLY A 222 11.25 22.40 3.90
N ASN A 223 10.05 22.48 4.44
CA ASN A 223 8.83 22.75 3.69
C ASN A 223 8.59 24.25 3.54
N LEU A 224 7.95 24.64 2.44
CA LEU A 224 7.39 25.97 2.22
C LEU A 224 5.87 25.86 2.22
N LYS A 225 5.20 26.59 3.10
CA LYS A 225 3.74 26.61 3.20
C LYS A 225 3.20 28.03 3.11
N LEU A 226 2.39 28.31 2.10
CA LEU A 226 1.76 29.62 1.93
C LEU A 226 0.25 29.50 2.11
N ILE A 227 -0.31 30.43 2.89
CA ILE A 227 -1.74 30.53 3.18
C ILE A 227 -2.16 31.99 2.99
N LYS A 228 -3.11 32.23 2.06
CA LYS A 228 -3.67 33.57 1.79
C LYS A 228 -2.59 34.64 1.54
N THR A 229 -1.54 34.31 0.79
CA THR A 229 -0.41 35.23 0.63
C THR A 229 0.31 35.09 -0.72
N LYS A 230 1.05 36.13 -1.10
CA LYS A 230 1.91 36.15 -2.28
C LYS A 230 3.37 36.21 -1.85
N LEU A 231 4.23 35.45 -2.51
CA LEU A 231 5.66 35.40 -2.21
C LEU A 231 6.48 35.39 -3.50
N SER A 232 7.58 36.16 -3.54
CA SER A 232 8.56 36.14 -4.61
C SER A 232 9.93 35.78 -4.04
N LEU A 233 10.55 34.74 -4.60
CA LEU A 233 11.86 34.23 -4.15
C LEU A 233 12.87 34.35 -5.32
N PRO A 234 13.58 35.49 -5.44
CA PRO A 234 14.40 35.80 -6.61
C PRO A 234 15.67 34.96 -6.72
N GLN A 235 16.25 34.53 -5.59
CA GLN A 235 17.53 33.81 -5.57
C GLN A 235 17.42 32.32 -5.20
N LEU A 236 16.21 31.83 -4.96
CA LEU A 236 16.01 30.45 -4.50
C LEU A 236 16.25 29.48 -5.65
N LYS A 237 17.26 28.62 -5.50
CA LYS A 237 17.67 27.63 -6.50
C LYS A 237 17.10 26.23 -6.24
N GLU A 238 16.92 25.86 -4.98
CA GLU A 238 16.56 24.49 -4.59
C GLU A 238 15.69 24.45 -3.32
N ILE A 239 14.62 23.65 -3.36
CA ILE A 239 13.84 23.23 -2.19
C ILE A 239 13.81 21.70 -2.12
N ASN A 240 14.20 21.08 -1.01
CA ASN A 240 14.10 19.60 -0.87
C ASN A 240 12.78 19.14 -0.27
N GLY A 241 12.12 19.99 0.51
CA GLY A 241 10.85 19.69 1.14
C GLY A 241 9.65 19.86 0.20
N THR A 242 8.49 20.08 0.80
CA THR A 242 7.22 20.27 0.09
C THR A 242 6.89 21.75 -0.02
N ILE A 243 6.56 22.20 -1.23
CA ILE A 243 5.90 23.47 -1.51
C ILE A 243 4.38 23.20 -1.46
N ASP A 244 3.68 23.71 -0.46
CA ASP A 244 2.22 23.59 -0.30
C ASP A 244 1.58 24.98 -0.36
N LEU A 245 0.89 25.28 -1.45
CA LEU A 245 0.18 26.54 -1.66
C LEU A 245 -1.31 26.33 -1.36
N ILE A 246 -1.82 27.09 -0.40
CA ILE A 246 -3.16 26.89 0.17
C ILE A 246 -3.91 28.22 0.16
N ILE A 247 -5.20 28.19 -0.20
CA ILE A 247 -6.16 29.31 -0.12
C ILE A 247 -5.60 30.61 -0.71
N SER A 248 -5.90 30.91 -1.98
CA SER A 248 -5.57 32.21 -2.61
C SER A 248 -4.08 32.59 -2.50
N SER A 249 -3.19 31.60 -2.57
CA SER A 249 -1.75 31.81 -2.46
C SER A 249 -1.07 31.83 -3.84
N TYR A 250 -0.04 32.66 -3.99
CA TYR A 250 0.73 32.75 -5.22
C TYR A 250 2.24 32.82 -4.95
N ALA A 251 3.02 31.98 -5.61
CA ALA A 251 4.48 31.96 -5.44
C ALA A 251 5.22 32.17 -6.76
N VAL A 252 6.22 33.03 -6.78
CA VAL A 252 7.11 33.26 -7.93
C VAL A 252 8.51 32.78 -7.60
N PHE A 253 8.98 31.79 -8.36
CA PHE A 253 10.34 31.28 -8.29
C PHE A 253 11.04 31.64 -9.60
N HIS A 254 12.03 32.53 -9.51
CA HIS A 254 12.69 33.08 -10.70
C HIS A 254 13.76 32.14 -11.26
N ILE A 255 14.52 31.48 -10.39
CA ILE A 255 15.69 30.67 -10.77
C ILE A 255 15.71 29.27 -10.15
N MET A 256 14.59 28.81 -9.57
CA MET A 256 14.54 27.52 -8.88
C MET A 256 14.62 26.39 -9.89
N GLU A 257 15.69 25.59 -9.83
CA GLU A 257 15.95 24.48 -10.75
C GLU A 257 15.45 23.14 -10.21
N LYS A 258 15.41 22.98 -8.89
CA LYS A 258 15.07 21.71 -8.22
C LYS A 258 14.06 21.89 -7.10
N SER A 259 13.12 20.97 -7.01
CA SER A 259 12.14 20.92 -5.92
C SER A 259 11.93 19.50 -5.39
N GLY A 260 11.40 19.38 -4.17
CA GLY A 260 10.89 18.14 -3.60
C GLY A 260 9.47 17.87 -4.08
N ASN A 261 8.47 18.03 -3.21
CA ASN A 261 7.06 17.93 -3.62
C ASN A 261 6.48 19.32 -3.92
N ILE A 262 5.58 19.40 -4.88
CA ILE A 262 4.82 20.62 -5.20
C ILE A 262 3.34 20.28 -5.18
N ILE A 263 2.60 21.02 -4.36
CA ILE A 263 1.15 20.92 -4.22
C ILE A 263 0.57 22.32 -4.35
N ILE A 264 -0.12 22.57 -5.47
CA ILE A 264 -0.86 23.82 -5.71
C ILE A 264 -2.34 23.50 -5.50
N ARG A 265 -2.96 24.03 -4.46
CA ARG A 265 -4.38 23.77 -4.16
C ARG A 265 -5.30 24.73 -4.93
N HIS A 266 -6.60 24.52 -4.80
CA HIS A 266 -7.62 25.37 -5.42
C HIS A 266 -7.39 26.87 -5.14
N ASN A 267 -7.66 27.69 -6.16
CA ASN A 267 -7.45 29.14 -6.15
C ASN A 267 -6.01 29.59 -5.87
N CYS A 268 -5.01 28.70 -5.98
CA CYS A 268 -3.60 29.05 -5.89
C CYS A 268 -2.91 28.98 -7.26
N GLY A 269 -1.74 29.59 -7.36
CA GLY A 269 -0.89 29.57 -8.57
C GLY A 269 0.59 29.63 -8.23
N ALA A 270 1.43 29.21 -9.18
CA ALA A 270 2.87 29.30 -9.04
C ALA A 270 3.55 29.54 -10.39
N LYS A 271 4.55 30.43 -10.41
CA LYS A 271 5.45 30.61 -11.55
C LYS A 271 6.78 29.90 -11.27
N LEU A 272 7.07 28.88 -12.07
CA LEU A 272 8.18 27.92 -11.89
C LEU A 272 9.06 27.88 -13.16
N SER A 273 9.58 29.03 -13.58
CA SER A 273 10.14 29.22 -14.93
C SER A 273 11.40 28.40 -15.22
N GLU A 274 12.25 28.18 -14.21
CA GLU A 274 13.54 27.50 -14.35
C GLU A 274 13.55 26.08 -13.81
N LEU A 275 12.39 25.54 -13.41
CA LEU A 275 12.30 24.24 -12.76
C LEU A 275 12.62 23.11 -13.75
N LYS A 276 13.69 22.36 -13.47
CA LYS A 276 14.18 21.24 -14.28
C LYS A 276 13.83 19.88 -13.69
N GLU A 277 13.85 19.77 -12.35
CA GLU A 277 13.72 18.48 -11.67
C GLU A 277 12.84 18.56 -10.42
N ILE A 278 11.93 17.61 -10.28
CA ILE A 278 11.09 17.42 -9.09
C ILE A 278 11.43 16.05 -8.49
N ASN A 279 12.14 16.05 -7.36
CA ASN A 279 12.53 14.85 -6.62
C ASN A 279 11.39 14.19 -5.83
N GLY A 280 10.19 14.78 -5.88
CA GLY A 280 8.96 14.26 -5.29
C GLY A 280 7.83 14.17 -6.31
N SER A 281 6.64 14.60 -5.89
CA SER A 281 5.43 14.63 -6.68
C SER A 281 5.00 16.05 -7.01
N PHE A 282 4.40 16.24 -8.19
CA PHE A 282 3.77 17.47 -8.60
C PHE A 282 2.25 17.27 -8.75
N ASN A 283 1.47 18.10 -8.05
CA ASN A 283 0.02 18.13 -8.16
C ASN A 283 -0.45 19.57 -8.31
N ASN A 284 -1.10 19.88 -9.43
CA ASN A 284 -1.75 21.16 -9.65
C ASN A 284 -3.27 21.00 -9.60
N TYR A 285 -3.88 21.46 -8.51
CA TYR A 285 -5.33 21.64 -8.36
C TYR A 285 -5.72 23.12 -8.40
N GLY A 286 -4.80 23.99 -8.79
CA GLY A 286 -4.96 25.43 -8.91
C GLY A 286 -5.99 25.86 -9.93
N PHE A 287 -6.26 27.17 -9.95
CA PHE A 287 -7.17 27.76 -10.92
C PHE A 287 -6.49 27.95 -12.28
N GLU A 288 -5.19 28.27 -12.29
CA GLU A 288 -4.37 28.51 -13.48
C GLU A 288 -3.64 27.27 -14.01
N THR A 289 -3.30 27.32 -15.30
CA THR A 289 -2.37 26.39 -15.94
C THR A 289 -0.94 26.73 -15.54
N CYS A 290 -0.20 25.75 -15.04
CA CYS A 290 1.22 25.89 -14.71
C CYS A 290 2.07 25.52 -15.93
N TYR A 291 2.88 26.45 -16.42
CA TYR A 291 3.82 26.24 -17.52
C TYR A 291 5.19 25.88 -16.96
N LEU A 292 5.62 24.65 -17.23
CA LEU A 292 6.85 24.02 -16.74
C LEU A 292 7.75 23.71 -17.94
N ASP A 293 8.11 24.76 -18.69
CA ASP A 293 8.77 24.63 -19.99
C ASP A 293 10.14 23.96 -19.90
N LYS A 294 10.86 24.11 -18.79
CA LYS A 294 12.19 23.50 -18.57
C LYS A 294 12.14 22.20 -17.78
N LEU A 295 10.96 21.72 -17.39
CA LEU A 295 10.84 20.52 -16.56
C LEU A 295 11.18 19.28 -17.39
N GLU A 296 12.23 18.58 -16.96
CA GLU A 296 12.71 17.37 -17.62
C GLU A 296 12.32 16.11 -16.85
N LYS A 297 12.27 16.17 -15.51
CA LYS A 297 12.13 14.97 -14.66
C LYS A 297 11.22 15.16 -13.45
N VAL A 298 10.38 14.16 -13.18
CA VAL A 298 9.56 14.06 -11.96
C VAL A 298 9.68 12.66 -11.36
N LYS A 299 10.36 12.53 -10.23
CA LYS A 299 10.73 11.23 -9.66
C LYS A 299 9.53 10.35 -9.29
N ASN A 300 8.52 10.92 -8.63
CA ASN A 300 7.44 10.11 -8.04
C ASN A 300 6.14 10.15 -8.84
N ARG A 301 5.46 11.29 -8.90
CA ARG A 301 4.12 11.38 -9.51
C ARG A 301 3.94 12.73 -10.16
N PHE A 302 3.47 12.73 -11.39
CA PHE A 302 3.16 13.94 -12.14
C PHE A 302 1.69 13.94 -12.53
N CYS A 303 0.92 14.89 -11.99
CA CYS A 303 -0.44 15.14 -12.45
C CYS A 303 -0.43 16.23 -13.51
N VAL A 304 -0.82 15.89 -14.74
CA VAL A 304 -0.80 16.83 -15.88
C VAL A 304 -2.02 17.75 -15.91
N PHE A 305 -2.92 17.65 -14.93
CA PHE A 305 -4.06 18.55 -14.86
C PHE A 305 -3.60 20.01 -14.78
N LYS A 306 -4.12 20.85 -15.68
CA LYS A 306 -3.75 22.26 -15.80
C LYS A 306 -2.24 22.48 -15.77
N THR A 307 -1.50 21.63 -16.49
CA THR A 307 -0.05 21.71 -16.50
C THR A 307 0.46 21.47 -17.91
N ASN A 308 1.39 22.31 -18.35
CA ASN A 308 2.09 22.15 -19.61
C ASN A 308 3.58 21.92 -19.31
N SER A 309 4.12 20.81 -19.80
CA SER A 309 5.51 20.40 -19.58
C SER A 309 6.08 19.79 -20.87
N PRO A 310 6.38 20.60 -21.89
CA PRO A 310 6.72 20.11 -23.22
C PRO A 310 8.00 19.27 -23.24
N ASN A 311 8.98 19.62 -22.40
CA ASN A 311 10.30 18.99 -22.35
C ASN A 311 10.42 17.84 -21.33
N LEU A 312 9.29 17.32 -20.82
CA LEU A 312 9.32 16.21 -19.87
C LEU A 312 9.89 14.95 -20.53
N THR A 313 10.96 14.41 -19.96
CA THR A 313 11.66 13.22 -20.47
C THR A 313 11.48 11.99 -19.61
N GLU A 314 11.28 12.16 -18.29
CA GLU A 314 11.17 11.08 -17.33
C GLU A 314 10.17 11.40 -16.21
N VAL A 315 9.33 10.42 -15.88
CA VAL A 315 8.36 10.53 -14.77
C VAL A 315 8.26 9.22 -13.99
N GLY A 316 7.88 9.28 -12.72
CA GLY A 316 7.36 8.15 -11.96
C GLY A 316 5.99 7.70 -12.47
N ASP A 317 4.93 7.98 -11.71
CA ASP A 317 3.54 7.81 -12.13
C ASP A 317 3.08 9.02 -12.97
N LEU A 318 2.49 8.76 -14.14
CA LEU A 318 1.89 9.77 -14.99
C LEU A 318 0.37 9.75 -14.83
N LEU A 319 -0.21 10.82 -14.28
CA LEU A 319 -1.64 10.96 -14.05
C LEU A 319 -2.26 11.99 -14.99
N MET A 320 -3.06 11.50 -15.93
CA MET A 320 -3.78 12.24 -16.96
C MET A 320 -5.29 12.25 -16.71
N ASN A 321 -5.95 13.27 -17.25
CA ASN A 321 -7.40 13.39 -17.18
C ASN A 321 -8.09 12.65 -18.32
N MET A 322 -9.24 12.08 -17.97
CA MET A 322 -10.20 11.49 -18.91
C MET A 322 -10.65 12.54 -19.94
N GLY A 323 -10.70 12.16 -21.21
CA GLY A 323 -11.24 13.00 -22.29
C GLY A 323 -10.32 14.12 -22.80
N VAL A 324 -9.10 14.24 -22.27
CA VAL A 324 -8.11 15.24 -22.73
C VAL A 324 -7.04 14.55 -23.56
N VAL A 325 -6.66 15.18 -24.68
CA VAL A 325 -5.56 14.77 -25.57
C VAL A 325 -4.27 15.38 -25.06
N TYR A 326 -3.23 14.55 -24.90
CA TYR A 326 -1.90 14.98 -24.49
C TYR A 326 -0.86 14.64 -25.57
N ASP A 327 0.19 15.47 -25.68
CA ASP A 327 1.26 15.29 -26.66
C ASP A 327 2.62 15.31 -25.95
N PHE A 328 3.21 14.12 -25.73
CA PHE A 328 4.50 13.96 -25.05
C PHE A 328 5.63 13.66 -26.03
N ARG A 329 6.09 14.69 -26.74
CA ARG A 329 7.13 14.55 -27.80
C ARG A 329 8.52 14.20 -27.30
N HIS A 330 8.80 14.35 -26.01
CA HIS A 330 10.12 14.14 -25.44
C HIS A 330 10.15 13.08 -24.33
N LEU A 331 9.01 12.52 -23.97
CA LEU A 331 8.89 11.59 -22.86
C LEU A 331 9.42 10.21 -23.23
N LYS A 332 10.57 9.86 -22.68
CA LYS A 332 11.25 8.58 -22.95
C LYS A 332 10.96 7.52 -21.90
N ARG A 333 10.65 7.91 -20.67
CA ARG A 333 10.59 6.96 -19.54
C ARG A 333 9.46 7.29 -18.56
N ILE A 334 8.64 6.28 -18.28
CA ILE A 334 7.66 6.30 -17.19
C ILE A 334 8.01 5.14 -16.24
N ASN A 335 8.47 5.43 -15.03
CA ASN A 335 8.90 4.43 -14.05
C ASN A 335 7.72 3.76 -13.31
N GLY A 336 6.56 4.40 -13.30
CA GLY A 336 5.37 3.97 -12.58
C GLY A 336 4.24 3.57 -13.50
N LYS A 337 3.02 3.92 -13.10
CA LYS A 337 1.80 3.66 -13.88
C LYS A 337 1.40 4.86 -14.73
N VAL A 338 0.62 4.59 -15.77
CA VAL A 338 -0.04 5.59 -16.61
C VAL A 338 -1.54 5.53 -16.35
N SER A 339 -2.18 6.63 -15.97
CA SER A 339 -3.65 6.70 -15.94
C SER A 339 -4.21 7.01 -17.32
N TYR A 340 -5.50 6.72 -17.51
CA TYR A 340 -6.16 6.83 -18.81
C TYR A 340 -6.45 8.28 -19.24
N SER A 341 -6.32 8.53 -20.54
CA SER A 341 -6.71 9.73 -21.30
C SER A 341 -7.19 9.34 -22.70
N HIS A 342 -7.93 10.20 -23.39
CA HIS A 342 -8.27 9.95 -24.80
C HIS A 342 -7.09 10.39 -25.68
N LYS A 343 -6.70 9.59 -26.68
CA LYS A 343 -5.70 9.91 -27.72
C LYS A 343 -4.48 10.67 -27.17
N THR A 344 -3.45 9.97 -26.72
CA THR A 344 -2.20 10.62 -26.27
C THR A 344 -1.02 10.12 -27.07
N ASN A 345 -0.16 11.04 -27.48
CA ASN A 345 1.05 10.73 -28.21
C ASN A 345 2.15 10.26 -27.24
N PHE A 346 2.62 9.02 -27.43
CA PHE A 346 3.77 8.41 -26.75
C PHE A 346 4.85 7.94 -27.73
N ASP A 347 5.01 8.63 -28.86
CA ASP A 347 5.88 8.22 -29.96
C ASP A 347 7.35 8.03 -29.56
N THR A 348 7.82 8.78 -28.55
CA THR A 348 9.21 8.72 -28.06
C THR A 348 9.39 7.86 -26.82
N LEU A 349 8.31 7.25 -26.29
CA LEU A 349 8.36 6.49 -25.06
C LEU A 349 9.10 5.16 -25.27
N GLU A 350 10.21 4.99 -24.55
CA GLU A 350 11.09 3.83 -24.66
C GLU A 350 10.89 2.82 -23.51
N TYR A 351 10.43 3.28 -22.35
CA TYR A 351 10.29 2.45 -21.14
C TYR A 351 8.99 2.73 -20.37
N LEU A 352 8.31 1.65 -19.99
CA LEU A 352 7.16 1.64 -19.09
C LEU A 352 7.44 0.79 -17.85
N GLY A 353 7.23 1.34 -16.66
CA GLY A 353 7.35 0.59 -15.42
C GLY A 353 6.19 -0.37 -15.20
N LYS A 354 4.96 0.09 -15.41
CA LYS A 354 3.74 -0.72 -15.23
C LYS A 354 2.77 -0.49 -16.38
N TRP A 355 2.34 -1.57 -17.00
CA TRP A 355 1.37 -1.53 -18.10
C TRP A 355 0.29 -2.60 -17.95
N GLY A 356 -0.95 -2.22 -18.25
CA GLY A 356 -2.17 -3.04 -18.16
C GLY A 356 -3.10 -2.67 -16.99
N ASP A 357 -4.42 -2.62 -17.26
CA ASP A 357 -5.51 -2.44 -16.27
C ASP A 357 -6.78 -3.13 -16.82
N GLU A 358 -7.52 -3.81 -15.96
CA GLU A 358 -8.73 -4.54 -16.34
C GLU A 358 -9.95 -3.63 -16.55
N ARG A 359 -9.99 -2.47 -15.89
CA ARG A 359 -11.12 -1.51 -15.97
C ARG A 359 -11.15 -0.72 -17.28
N ILE A 360 -10.28 -1.12 -18.18
CA ILE A 360 -9.72 -0.30 -19.23
C ILE A 360 -9.82 -0.99 -20.61
N LYS A 361 -10.23 -2.27 -20.64
CA LYS A 361 -10.33 -3.13 -21.84
C LYS A 361 -11.24 -2.59 -22.98
N SER A 362 -12.10 -1.60 -22.74
CA SER A 362 -12.91 -0.96 -23.80
C SER A 362 -12.28 0.31 -24.40
N ASN A 363 -11.29 0.92 -23.74
CA ASN A 363 -10.95 2.33 -23.94
C ASN A 363 -9.50 2.60 -24.41
N TYR A 364 -8.62 1.58 -24.46
CA TYR A 364 -7.19 1.72 -24.81
C TYR A 364 -6.83 1.36 -26.26
N LYS A 365 -7.83 1.15 -27.13
CA LYS A 365 -7.60 0.83 -28.56
C LYS A 365 -6.81 1.91 -29.33
N ASP A 366 -6.56 3.07 -28.72
CA ASP A 366 -5.94 4.24 -29.35
C ASP A 366 -4.48 4.52 -28.92
N TYR A 367 -3.91 3.78 -27.96
CA TYR A 367 -2.50 4.01 -27.59
C TYR A 367 -1.55 3.24 -28.49
N THR A 368 -0.60 3.95 -29.08
CA THR A 368 0.51 3.36 -29.83
C THR A 368 1.82 3.70 -29.16
N PHE A 369 2.69 2.70 -29.01
CA PHE A 369 4.03 2.86 -28.43
C PHE A 369 5.12 2.45 -29.43
N PRO A 370 5.34 3.22 -30.51
CA PRO A 370 6.22 2.82 -31.60
C PRO A 370 7.69 2.68 -31.17
N SER A 371 8.16 3.54 -30.26
CA SER A 371 9.55 3.50 -29.77
C SER A 371 9.77 2.64 -28.52
N LEU A 372 8.73 1.95 -28.02
CA LEU A 372 8.83 1.21 -26.77
C LEU A 372 9.82 0.05 -26.90
N LYS A 373 10.79 0.01 -25.99
CA LYS A 373 11.82 -1.03 -25.94
C LYS A 373 11.54 -2.03 -24.83
N GLU A 374 11.06 -1.55 -23.68
CA GLU A 374 10.93 -2.39 -22.48
C GLU A 374 9.71 -2.01 -21.63
N ILE A 375 9.06 -3.03 -21.06
CA ILE A 375 8.07 -2.90 -19.99
C ILE A 375 8.58 -3.69 -18.77
N GLU A 376 8.66 -3.08 -17.60
CA GLU A 376 9.12 -3.78 -16.39
C GLU A 376 8.06 -4.76 -15.87
N HIS A 377 6.81 -4.32 -15.77
CA HIS A 377 5.68 -5.14 -15.35
C HIS A 377 4.49 -4.99 -16.29
N TYR A 378 4.09 -6.09 -16.92
CA TYR A 378 3.01 -6.14 -17.90
C TYR A 378 1.90 -7.11 -17.44
N LEU A 379 0.66 -6.64 -17.34
CA LEU A 379 -0.49 -7.52 -17.27
C LEU A 379 -0.85 -7.94 -18.70
N TYR A 380 -0.80 -9.24 -18.95
CA TYR A 380 -1.03 -9.83 -20.26
C TYR A 380 -2.40 -9.43 -20.85
N ASP A 381 -2.36 -8.86 -22.06
CA ASP A 381 -3.50 -8.71 -22.94
C ASP A 381 -3.18 -9.29 -24.32
N LYS A 382 -4.10 -10.11 -24.85
CA LYS A 382 -3.93 -10.81 -26.13
C LYS A 382 -3.89 -9.87 -27.34
N ASN A 383 -4.39 -8.63 -27.22
CA ASN A 383 -4.52 -7.70 -28.34
C ASN A 383 -3.35 -6.72 -28.44
N GLU A 384 -2.51 -6.61 -27.42
CA GLU A 384 -1.47 -5.58 -27.34
C GLU A 384 -0.08 -6.06 -27.80
N GLY A 385 0.23 -7.35 -27.66
CA GLY A 385 1.46 -7.93 -28.22
C GLY A 385 2.77 -7.50 -27.54
N PHE A 386 2.74 -7.05 -26.28
CA PHE A 386 3.93 -6.55 -25.57
C PHE A 386 4.74 -7.61 -24.80
N GLU A 387 4.39 -8.89 -24.90
CA GLU A 387 4.99 -9.97 -24.11
C GLU A 387 6.51 -10.05 -24.29
N HIS A 388 7.00 -9.86 -25.51
CA HIS A 388 8.43 -9.91 -25.83
C HIS A 388 9.22 -8.70 -25.32
N LYS A 389 8.53 -7.59 -25.01
CA LYS A 389 9.12 -6.38 -24.44
C LYS A 389 9.05 -6.38 -22.91
N ALA A 390 8.30 -7.29 -22.31
CA ALA A 390 8.04 -7.32 -20.88
C ALA A 390 9.07 -8.17 -20.12
N LYS A 391 9.67 -7.60 -19.06
CA LYS A 391 10.52 -8.34 -18.12
C LYS A 391 9.72 -9.29 -17.24
N ASN A 392 8.58 -8.81 -16.73
CA ASN A 392 7.68 -9.58 -15.88
C ASN A 392 6.27 -9.55 -16.45
N ILE A 393 5.76 -10.71 -16.85
CA ILE A 393 4.41 -10.88 -17.37
C ILE A 393 3.53 -11.46 -16.28
N TYR A 394 2.37 -10.85 -16.07
CA TYR A 394 1.37 -11.26 -15.10
C TYR A 394 0.10 -11.67 -15.83
N PHE A 395 -0.54 -12.72 -15.33
CA PHE A 395 -1.79 -13.26 -15.84
C PHE A 395 -2.81 -13.24 -14.73
N LYS A 396 -3.96 -12.61 -14.94
CA LYS A 396 -5.07 -12.65 -13.98
C LYS A 396 -5.92 -13.89 -14.27
N VAL A 397 -5.59 -15.00 -13.64
CA VAL A 397 -6.27 -16.27 -13.92
C VAL A 397 -7.68 -16.30 -13.35
N ASN A 398 -7.98 -15.54 -12.30
CA ASN A 398 -9.35 -15.32 -11.81
C ASN A 398 -9.43 -14.01 -11.01
N ASP A 399 -10.60 -13.69 -10.46
CA ASP A 399 -10.87 -12.43 -9.72
C ASP A 399 -9.92 -12.15 -8.55
N ASN A 400 -9.28 -13.18 -7.99
CA ASN A 400 -8.48 -13.06 -6.78
C ASN A 400 -7.01 -13.42 -6.99
N LEU A 401 -6.60 -13.86 -8.18
CA LEU A 401 -5.31 -14.52 -8.39
C LEU A 401 -4.59 -13.99 -9.63
N TYR A 402 -3.40 -13.46 -9.40
CA TYR A 402 -2.42 -13.15 -10.43
C TYR A 402 -1.29 -14.17 -10.37
N VAL A 403 -0.89 -14.71 -11.53
CA VAL A 403 0.26 -15.60 -11.65
C VAL A 403 1.30 -15.00 -12.60
N THR A 404 2.56 -15.26 -12.30
CA THR A 404 3.72 -14.93 -13.14
C THR A 404 4.70 -16.10 -13.13
N LYS A 405 5.77 -16.02 -13.91
CA LYS A 405 6.72 -17.12 -14.19
C LYS A 405 7.03 -18.02 -12.98
N ASN A 406 7.32 -17.43 -11.83
CA ASN A 406 7.72 -18.16 -10.63
C ASN A 406 6.90 -17.83 -9.38
N LYS A 407 5.88 -16.97 -9.50
CA LYS A 407 5.18 -16.41 -8.34
C LYS A 407 3.69 -16.29 -8.59
N PHE A 408 2.93 -16.19 -7.50
CA PHE A 408 1.54 -15.80 -7.54
C PHE A 408 1.26 -14.75 -6.46
N ILE A 409 0.20 -13.99 -6.68
CA ILE A 409 -0.24 -12.91 -5.79
C ILE A 409 -1.75 -13.01 -5.65
N ILE A 410 -2.23 -12.99 -4.41
CA ILE A 410 -3.66 -13.00 -4.11
C ILE A 410 -4.11 -11.54 -3.93
N CYS A 411 -4.86 -11.03 -4.91
CA CYS A 411 -5.30 -9.65 -4.96
C CYS A 411 -6.63 -9.55 -5.71
N LYS A 412 -7.59 -8.84 -5.12
CA LYS A 412 -8.86 -8.47 -5.79
C LYS A 412 -8.83 -7.07 -6.40
N LEU A 413 -7.82 -6.29 -6.05
CA LEU A 413 -7.65 -4.92 -6.51
C LEU A 413 -7.01 -4.91 -7.91
N PRO A 414 -7.18 -3.81 -8.68
CA PRO A 414 -6.61 -3.70 -10.02
C PRO A 414 -5.10 -3.90 -10.06
N PHE A 415 -4.57 -4.23 -11.24
CA PHE A 415 -3.17 -4.63 -11.43
C PHE A 415 -2.12 -3.69 -10.81
N TYR A 416 -2.30 -2.37 -10.86
CA TYR A 416 -1.32 -1.44 -10.29
C TYR A 416 -1.19 -1.54 -8.75
N GLU A 417 -2.18 -2.12 -8.06
CA GLU A 417 -2.17 -2.38 -6.61
C GLU A 417 -1.48 -3.71 -6.27
N VAL A 418 -1.37 -4.63 -7.23
CA VAL A 418 -0.85 -6.00 -7.02
C VAL A 418 0.52 -6.00 -6.36
N PHE A 419 1.36 -5.01 -6.68
CA PHE A 419 2.72 -4.86 -6.14
C PHE A 419 2.76 -4.49 -4.64
N HIS A 420 1.64 -4.11 -4.05
CA HIS A 420 1.51 -3.87 -2.60
C HIS A 420 1.15 -5.13 -1.82
N PHE A 421 0.81 -6.22 -2.52
CA PHE A 421 0.44 -7.49 -1.89
C PHE A 421 1.64 -8.45 -1.84
N PRO A 422 1.70 -9.32 -0.81
CA PRO A 422 2.73 -10.34 -0.74
C PRO A 422 2.71 -11.25 -1.97
N SER A 423 3.88 -11.47 -2.55
CA SER A 423 4.10 -12.47 -3.59
C SER A 423 4.63 -13.76 -2.99
N TYR A 424 4.12 -14.88 -3.48
CA TYR A 424 4.50 -16.22 -3.01
C TYR A 424 5.07 -17.02 -4.17
N HIS A 425 5.98 -17.96 -3.90
CA HIS A 425 6.52 -18.83 -4.93
C HIS A 425 5.45 -19.79 -5.46
N ILE A 426 5.52 -20.16 -6.75
CA ILE A 426 4.52 -21.01 -7.40
C ILE A 426 4.39 -22.40 -6.76
N SER A 427 5.44 -22.93 -6.13
CA SER A 427 5.34 -24.19 -5.35
C SER A 427 4.31 -24.08 -4.22
N LYS A 428 4.20 -22.91 -3.60
CA LYS A 428 3.19 -22.67 -2.56
C LYS A 428 1.77 -22.64 -3.16
N LEU A 429 1.60 -22.21 -4.41
CA LEU A 429 0.31 -22.34 -5.10
C LEU A 429 -0.04 -23.82 -5.30
N VAL A 430 0.91 -24.62 -5.79
CA VAL A 430 0.71 -26.08 -6.00
C VAL A 430 0.30 -26.77 -4.70
N SER A 431 0.96 -26.48 -3.57
CA SER A 431 0.57 -27.04 -2.26
C SER A 431 -0.86 -26.67 -1.84
N VAL A 432 -1.36 -25.50 -2.25
CA VAL A 432 -2.75 -25.07 -1.98
C VAL A 432 -3.73 -25.75 -2.94
N LEU A 433 -3.42 -25.82 -4.24
CA LEU A 433 -4.25 -26.52 -5.23
C LEU A 433 -4.49 -27.99 -4.84
N LYS A 434 -3.46 -28.64 -4.30
CA LYS A 434 -3.51 -30.01 -3.79
C LYS A 434 -4.45 -30.24 -2.60
N LEU A 435 -4.90 -29.18 -1.91
CA LEU A 435 -5.93 -29.31 -0.88
C LEU A 435 -7.27 -29.77 -1.47
N ARG A 436 -7.54 -29.42 -2.73
CA ARG A 436 -8.78 -29.74 -3.45
C ARG A 436 -8.57 -30.82 -4.51
N HIS A 437 -7.41 -30.83 -5.17
CA HIS A 437 -7.15 -31.67 -6.33
C HIS A 437 -6.18 -32.79 -6.01
N HIS A 438 -6.61 -34.03 -6.24
CA HIS A 438 -5.82 -35.22 -5.91
C HIS A 438 -4.67 -35.48 -6.89
N ASN A 439 -4.79 -35.05 -8.15
CA ASN A 439 -3.73 -35.10 -9.15
C ASN A 439 -3.81 -33.90 -10.12
N PHE A 440 -2.80 -33.74 -10.97
CA PHE A 440 -2.73 -32.62 -11.90
C PHE A 440 -3.87 -32.63 -12.92
N GLU A 441 -4.24 -33.80 -13.45
CA GLU A 441 -5.36 -33.97 -14.38
C GLU A 441 -6.70 -33.51 -13.76
N ASN A 442 -6.89 -33.78 -12.47
CA ASN A 442 -8.05 -33.31 -11.74
C ASN A 442 -8.06 -31.79 -11.60
N PHE A 443 -6.92 -31.15 -11.37
CA PHE A 443 -6.80 -29.69 -11.38
C PHE A 443 -7.14 -29.11 -12.76
N ILE A 444 -6.62 -29.71 -13.83
CA ILE A 444 -6.88 -29.26 -15.21
C ILE A 444 -8.37 -29.29 -15.51
N THR A 445 -9.00 -30.45 -15.35
CA THR A 445 -10.40 -30.68 -15.76
C THR A 445 -11.44 -30.02 -14.84
N ARG A 446 -11.11 -29.78 -13.57
CA ARG A 446 -12.06 -29.25 -12.58
C ARG A 446 -11.90 -27.77 -12.30
N GLU A 447 -10.71 -27.20 -12.41
CA GLU A 447 -10.48 -25.79 -12.07
C GLU A 447 -9.91 -25.00 -13.24
N TYR A 448 -8.79 -25.40 -13.84
CA TYR A 448 -8.16 -24.62 -14.90
C TYR A 448 -9.12 -24.43 -16.10
N GLU A 449 -9.73 -25.50 -16.58
CA GLU A 449 -10.62 -25.43 -17.74
C GLU A 449 -11.94 -24.69 -17.48
N ARG A 450 -12.36 -24.59 -16.22
CA ARG A 450 -13.71 -24.11 -15.84
C ARG A 450 -13.71 -22.74 -15.19
N GLU A 451 -12.72 -22.47 -14.34
CA GLU A 451 -12.66 -21.30 -13.46
C GLU A 451 -11.56 -20.32 -13.84
N TRP A 452 -10.49 -20.78 -14.49
CA TRP A 452 -9.38 -19.90 -14.87
C TRP A 452 -9.59 -19.27 -16.26
N GLU A 453 -9.19 -18.01 -16.42
CA GLU A 453 -9.07 -17.40 -17.74
C GLU A 453 -8.01 -18.15 -18.54
N ARG A 454 -8.38 -18.55 -19.76
CA ARG A 454 -7.52 -19.32 -20.66
C ARG A 454 -6.64 -18.38 -21.47
N TYR A 455 -5.33 -18.60 -21.41
CA TYR A 455 -4.35 -17.84 -22.17
C TYR A 455 -3.59 -18.75 -23.14
N GLU A 456 -3.79 -18.53 -24.44
CA GLU A 456 -3.13 -19.26 -25.52
C GLU A 456 -1.77 -18.62 -25.84
N THR A 457 -0.82 -18.72 -24.91
CA THR A 457 0.51 -18.11 -25.08
C THR A 457 1.63 -18.99 -24.51
N PRO A 458 2.79 -19.13 -25.18
CA PRO A 458 3.91 -19.91 -24.68
C PRO A 458 4.39 -19.47 -23.29
N PHE A 459 4.18 -18.20 -22.93
CA PHE A 459 4.54 -17.67 -21.61
C PHE A 459 3.68 -18.27 -20.50
N PHE A 460 2.38 -18.46 -20.74
CA PHE A 460 1.45 -19.05 -19.80
C PHE A 460 1.57 -20.57 -19.78
N THR A 461 1.77 -21.21 -20.94
CA THR A 461 2.08 -22.65 -21.03
C THR A 461 3.29 -23.02 -20.17
N LYS A 462 4.34 -22.19 -20.15
CA LYS A 462 5.50 -22.40 -19.26
C LYS A 462 5.13 -22.38 -17.77
N ILE A 463 4.14 -21.59 -17.36
CA ILE A 463 3.64 -21.57 -15.98
C ILE A 463 2.89 -22.87 -15.69
N LEU A 464 1.99 -23.31 -16.58
CA LEU A 464 1.26 -24.57 -16.44
C LEU A 464 2.20 -25.79 -16.36
N ASN A 465 3.17 -25.90 -17.27
CA ASN A 465 4.16 -26.99 -17.25
C ASN A 465 4.99 -26.99 -15.96
N LYS A 466 5.22 -25.81 -15.37
CA LYS A 466 5.90 -25.71 -14.07
C LYS A 466 5.02 -26.18 -12.92
N ILE A 467 3.72 -25.85 -12.94
CA ILE A 467 2.74 -26.35 -11.97
C ILE A 467 2.68 -27.88 -12.05
N GLU A 468 2.61 -28.44 -13.26
CA GLU A 468 2.62 -29.89 -13.51
C GLU A 468 3.87 -30.55 -12.93
N LYS A 469 5.06 -30.03 -13.27
CA LYS A 469 6.33 -30.58 -12.75
C LYS A 469 6.37 -30.58 -11.22
N LEU A 470 5.97 -29.47 -10.61
CA LEU A 470 5.96 -29.33 -9.15
C LEU A 470 4.89 -30.20 -8.49
N TRP A 471 3.91 -30.70 -9.24
CA TRP A 471 2.83 -31.52 -8.69
C TRP A 471 3.35 -32.79 -8.03
N ASN A 472 4.44 -33.39 -8.51
CA ASN A 472 5.00 -34.59 -7.88
C ASN A 472 6.08 -34.26 -6.82
N GLU A 473 6.54 -33.01 -6.76
CA GLU A 473 7.65 -32.57 -5.88
C GLU A 473 7.14 -31.92 -4.58
N VAL A 474 5.92 -31.37 -4.58
CA VAL A 474 5.40 -30.54 -3.49
C VAL A 474 4.29 -31.25 -2.74
N GLU A 475 4.39 -31.34 -1.41
CA GLU A 475 3.31 -31.88 -0.57
C GLU A 475 2.11 -30.92 -0.46
N PRO A 476 0.88 -31.44 -0.25
CA PRO A 476 -0.27 -30.61 0.09
C PRO A 476 0.02 -29.77 1.33
N MET A 477 -0.51 -28.55 1.35
CA MET A 477 -0.31 -27.64 2.47
C MET A 477 -0.94 -28.20 3.75
N LYS A 478 -0.23 -28.09 4.88
CA LYS A 478 -0.78 -28.51 6.17
C LYS A 478 -1.77 -27.47 6.71
N TYR A 479 -2.80 -27.92 7.40
CA TYR A 479 -3.82 -27.06 8.01
C TYR A 479 -3.18 -25.98 8.90
N GLU A 480 -2.23 -26.38 9.75
CA GLU A 480 -1.58 -25.49 10.70
C GLU A 480 -0.75 -24.40 10.00
N GLU A 481 -0.25 -24.66 8.79
CA GLU A 481 0.57 -23.72 8.04
C GLU A 481 -0.26 -22.52 7.56
N PHE A 482 -1.35 -22.76 6.82
CA PHE A 482 -2.18 -21.66 6.34
C PHE A 482 -3.02 -21.05 7.44
N PHE A 483 -3.50 -21.83 8.41
CA PHE A 483 -4.31 -21.30 9.50
C PHE A 483 -3.54 -20.30 10.39
N ASN A 484 -2.23 -20.49 10.53
CA ASN A 484 -1.34 -19.57 11.24
C ASN A 484 -0.70 -18.47 10.36
N ALA A 485 -0.98 -18.44 9.06
CA ALA A 485 -0.44 -17.41 8.20
C ALA A 485 -0.94 -16.01 8.61
N LYS A 486 -0.04 -15.03 8.71
CA LYS A 486 -0.39 -13.65 9.11
C LYS A 486 -1.32 -12.96 8.10
N ASN A 487 -1.15 -13.26 6.81
CA ASN A 487 -1.92 -12.65 5.73
C ASN A 487 -3.35 -13.23 5.68
N ARG A 488 -4.34 -12.41 6.00
CA ARG A 488 -5.76 -12.78 5.98
C ARG A 488 -6.25 -13.24 4.60
N ASN A 489 -5.85 -12.56 3.52
CA ASN A 489 -6.28 -12.92 2.17
C ASN A 489 -5.73 -14.29 1.75
N PHE A 490 -4.49 -14.59 2.15
CA PHE A 490 -3.90 -15.91 1.95
C PHE A 490 -4.65 -17.00 2.73
N ARG A 491 -5.01 -16.75 4.00
CA ARG A 491 -5.83 -17.71 4.77
C ARG A 491 -7.17 -18.00 4.10
N LEU A 492 -7.89 -16.94 3.72
CA LEU A 492 -9.20 -17.06 3.08
C LEU A 492 -9.11 -17.79 1.73
N PHE A 493 -8.04 -17.56 0.97
CA PHE A 493 -7.74 -18.31 -0.23
C PHE A 493 -7.54 -19.80 0.10
N CYS A 494 -6.70 -20.16 1.07
CA CYS A 494 -6.54 -21.57 1.45
C CYS A 494 -7.84 -22.20 1.96
N PHE A 495 -8.69 -21.46 2.67
CA PHE A 495 -10.00 -21.94 3.14
C PHE A 495 -10.92 -22.35 1.98
N SER A 496 -10.89 -21.64 0.85
CA SER A 496 -11.69 -22.02 -0.31
C SER A 496 -11.23 -23.34 -0.94
N TYR A 497 -9.96 -23.71 -0.82
CA TYR A 497 -9.42 -24.97 -1.31
C TYR A 497 -9.50 -26.11 -0.30
N PHE A 498 -9.41 -25.82 1.00
CA PHE A 498 -9.51 -26.82 2.06
C PHE A 498 -10.93 -27.37 2.21
N GLY A 499 -11.95 -26.58 1.85
CA GLY A 499 -13.36 -27.00 1.88
C GLY A 499 -14.03 -26.79 3.24
N VAL A 500 -15.35 -26.61 3.21
CA VAL A 500 -16.15 -26.26 4.39
C VAL A 500 -16.18 -27.40 5.40
N GLU A 501 -16.37 -28.63 4.92
CA GLU A 501 -16.35 -29.86 5.72
C GLU A 501 -15.11 -29.95 6.61
N ASN A 502 -13.93 -29.95 5.99
CA ASN A 502 -12.66 -30.07 6.69
C ASN A 502 -12.43 -28.92 7.67
N LEU A 503 -12.89 -27.70 7.35
CA LEU A 503 -12.82 -26.57 8.27
C LEU A 503 -13.71 -26.76 9.49
N MET A 504 -14.98 -27.16 9.28
CA MET A 504 -15.95 -27.35 10.34
C MET A 504 -15.54 -28.47 11.28
N GLU A 505 -15.04 -29.58 10.74
CA GLU A 505 -14.49 -30.70 11.53
C GLU A 505 -13.29 -30.25 12.37
N LYS A 506 -12.27 -29.65 11.73
CA LYS A 506 -11.02 -29.25 12.41
C LYS A 506 -11.24 -28.24 13.53
N LEU A 507 -12.26 -27.40 13.39
CA LEU A 507 -12.53 -26.33 14.34
C LEU A 507 -13.60 -26.69 15.39
N GLY A 508 -14.16 -27.90 15.30
CA GLY A 508 -15.23 -28.37 16.17
C GLY A 508 -16.46 -27.48 16.08
N ALA A 509 -17.07 -27.44 14.90
CA ALA A 509 -18.37 -26.82 14.69
C ALA A 509 -19.45 -27.59 15.46
N GLU A 510 -20.45 -26.86 15.95
CA GLU A 510 -21.54 -27.42 16.76
C GLU A 510 -22.81 -27.50 15.92
N LYS A 511 -23.48 -28.65 15.93
CA LYS A 511 -24.81 -28.79 15.32
C LYS A 511 -25.81 -27.97 16.12
N ILE A 512 -26.51 -27.05 15.46
CA ILE A 512 -27.48 -26.14 16.09
C ILE A 512 -28.92 -26.39 15.64
N ASN A 513 -29.13 -26.99 14.47
CA ASN A 513 -30.45 -27.32 13.95
C ASN A 513 -30.38 -28.55 13.04
N GLU A 514 -31.48 -29.30 12.93
CA GLU A 514 -31.62 -30.40 11.98
C GLU A 514 -33.07 -30.53 11.52
N ALA A 515 -33.24 -31.03 10.30
CA ALA A 515 -34.55 -31.37 9.78
C ALA A 515 -34.45 -32.50 8.76
N GLU A 516 -35.55 -33.25 8.64
CA GLU A 516 -35.74 -34.28 7.64
C GLU A 516 -36.99 -33.98 6.81
N ILE A 517 -36.97 -34.33 5.53
CA ILE A 517 -38.11 -34.16 4.62
C ILE A 517 -38.16 -35.30 3.61
N GLU A 518 -39.36 -35.79 3.33
CA GLU A 518 -39.59 -36.77 2.27
C GLU A 518 -39.64 -36.07 0.91
N VAL A 519 -38.77 -36.48 0.00
CA VAL A 519 -38.64 -35.90 -1.34
C VAL A 519 -38.91 -36.97 -2.40
N ASN A 520 -39.47 -36.53 -3.52
CA ASN A 520 -39.76 -37.32 -4.70
C ASN A 520 -38.49 -37.55 -5.52
N TYR A 521 -38.15 -38.82 -5.74
CA TYR A 521 -37.04 -39.28 -6.56
C TYR A 521 -37.55 -39.98 -7.80
N TYR A 522 -36.80 -39.84 -8.89
CA TYR A 522 -37.05 -40.58 -10.10
C TYR A 522 -35.94 -41.59 -10.38
N LYS A 523 -36.36 -42.82 -10.67
CA LYS A 523 -35.49 -43.91 -11.10
C LYS A 523 -36.01 -44.48 -12.41
N TYR A 524 -35.11 -44.84 -13.31
CA TYR A 524 -35.48 -45.57 -14.52
C TYR A 524 -35.47 -47.07 -14.24
N ASN A 525 -36.57 -47.75 -14.55
CA ASN A 525 -36.61 -49.21 -14.48
C ASN A 525 -35.90 -49.86 -15.69
N GLU A 526 -35.79 -51.19 -15.70
CA GLU A 526 -35.13 -51.95 -16.78
C GLU A 526 -35.75 -51.69 -18.17
N ASN A 527 -37.02 -51.29 -18.21
CA ASN A 527 -37.74 -50.92 -19.44
C ASN A 527 -37.60 -49.43 -19.80
N LYS A 528 -36.69 -48.69 -19.14
CA LYS A 528 -36.46 -47.24 -19.29
C LYS A 528 -37.66 -46.35 -18.95
N ASN A 529 -38.64 -46.85 -18.19
CA ASN A 529 -39.74 -46.03 -17.70
C ASN A 529 -39.33 -45.28 -16.42
N LYS A 530 -39.70 -44.00 -16.34
CA LYS A 530 -39.48 -43.14 -15.16
C LYS A 530 -40.45 -43.58 -14.04
N VAL A 531 -39.89 -44.05 -12.92
CA VAL A 531 -40.62 -44.50 -11.73
C VAL A 531 -40.35 -43.54 -10.59
N LEU A 532 -41.41 -43.12 -9.90
CA LEU A 532 -41.34 -42.30 -8.70
C LEU A 532 -41.04 -43.17 -7.47
N ILE A 533 -40.03 -42.82 -6.70
CA ILE A 533 -39.73 -43.38 -5.38
C ILE A 533 -39.63 -42.23 -4.37
N LYS A 534 -39.91 -42.48 -3.10
CA LYS A 534 -39.79 -41.48 -2.03
C LYS A 534 -38.57 -41.79 -1.19
N LYS A 535 -37.76 -40.77 -0.88
CA LYS A 535 -36.62 -40.89 0.05
C LYS A 535 -36.65 -39.75 1.06
N ILE A 536 -36.11 -40.02 2.25
CA ILE A 536 -35.93 -39.02 3.29
C ILE A 536 -34.58 -38.34 3.08
N ASN A 537 -34.60 -37.02 2.95
CA ASN A 537 -33.42 -36.17 2.93
C ASN A 537 -33.23 -35.54 4.30
N ARG A 538 -31.99 -35.57 4.80
CA ARG A 538 -31.59 -34.98 6.07
C ARG A 538 -30.69 -33.76 5.85
N TYR A 539 -30.92 -32.73 6.66
CA TYR A 539 -30.19 -31.47 6.63
C TYR A 539 -29.79 -31.09 8.05
N GLU A 540 -28.53 -30.70 8.26
CA GLU A 540 -28.03 -30.25 9.55
C GLU A 540 -27.37 -28.87 9.43
N VAL A 541 -27.75 -27.93 10.29
CA VAL A 541 -27.05 -26.65 10.39
C VAL A 541 -26.01 -26.73 11.49
N HIS A 542 -24.80 -26.31 11.16
CA HIS A 542 -23.66 -26.25 12.07
C HIS A 542 -23.17 -24.81 12.23
N GLY A 543 -22.82 -24.42 13.45
CA GLY A 543 -22.31 -23.10 13.80
C GLY A 543 -20.90 -23.14 14.36
N ILE A 544 -20.12 -22.11 14.05
CA ILE A 544 -18.75 -21.93 14.55
C ILE A 544 -18.48 -20.47 14.93
N LYS A 545 -17.83 -20.26 16.08
CA LYS A 545 -17.38 -18.93 16.50
C LYS A 545 -16.34 -18.36 15.53
N ASN A 546 -16.54 -17.14 15.05
CA ASN A 546 -15.62 -16.46 14.12
C ASN A 546 -14.24 -16.17 14.71
N GLU A 547 -14.13 -16.16 16.05
CA GLU A 547 -12.85 -16.14 16.76
C GLU A 547 -12.02 -17.39 16.45
N LYS A 548 -12.65 -18.57 16.40
CA LYS A 548 -12.00 -19.82 16.00
C LYS A 548 -11.53 -19.78 14.54
N LEU A 549 -12.21 -19.05 13.66
CA LEU A 549 -11.78 -18.84 12.27
C LEU A 549 -10.69 -17.76 12.13
N ARG A 550 -10.36 -17.02 13.21
CA ARG A 550 -9.50 -15.83 13.17
C ARG A 550 -9.96 -14.81 12.13
N LEU A 551 -11.28 -14.68 11.99
CA LEU A 551 -11.98 -13.74 11.11
C LEU A 551 -12.71 -12.64 11.90
N PHE A 552 -12.64 -12.66 13.22
CA PHE A 552 -13.33 -11.71 14.09
C PHE A 552 -12.89 -10.25 13.82
N THR A 553 -13.86 -9.42 13.51
CA THR A 553 -13.77 -7.96 13.56
C THR A 553 -14.95 -7.42 14.37
N ARG A 554 -14.84 -6.23 14.97
CA ARG A 554 -15.94 -5.63 15.78
C ARG A 554 -17.27 -5.44 15.02
N ARG A 555 -17.32 -5.67 13.70
CA ARG A 555 -18.49 -5.46 12.84
C ARG A 555 -19.03 -6.74 12.19
N THR A 556 -18.43 -7.90 12.44
CA THR A 556 -18.88 -9.19 11.88
C THR A 556 -19.69 -9.97 12.89
N SER A 557 -20.66 -10.76 12.42
CA SER A 557 -21.39 -11.71 13.27
C SER A 557 -20.42 -12.55 14.13
N PRO A 558 -20.75 -12.85 15.39
CA PRO A 558 -19.89 -13.67 16.23
C PRO A 558 -19.72 -15.12 15.73
N TYR A 559 -20.58 -15.57 14.82
CA TYR A 559 -20.58 -16.92 14.28
C TYR A 559 -20.60 -16.95 12.75
N SER A 560 -20.16 -18.07 12.20
CA SER A 560 -20.42 -18.49 10.82
C SER A 560 -21.19 -19.80 10.83
N TYR A 561 -22.01 -20.02 9.81
CA TYR A 561 -22.94 -21.14 9.74
C TYR A 561 -22.79 -21.87 8.41
N ALA A 562 -22.92 -23.19 8.43
CA ALA A 562 -23.01 -24.00 7.22
C ALA A 562 -24.11 -25.04 7.35
N ILE A 563 -24.72 -25.38 6.22
CA ILE A 563 -25.63 -26.51 6.09
C ILE A 563 -24.85 -27.73 5.58
N ARG A 564 -25.01 -28.84 6.28
CA ARG A 564 -24.55 -30.17 5.91
C ARG A 564 -25.71 -30.95 5.33
N CYS A 565 -25.49 -31.59 4.20
CA CYS A 565 -26.49 -32.42 3.50
C CYS A 565 -25.83 -33.61 2.82
N TRP A 566 -26.63 -34.62 2.50
CA TRP A 566 -26.17 -35.80 1.77
C TRP A 566 -26.82 -35.84 0.41
N CYS A 567 -26.04 -36.18 -0.62
CA CYS A 567 -26.57 -36.46 -1.94
C CYS A 567 -27.10 -37.90 -1.96
N PRO A 568 -28.41 -38.12 -1.99
CA PRO A 568 -28.97 -39.47 -1.80
C PRO A 568 -28.91 -40.38 -3.03
N SER A 569 -28.30 -39.91 -4.13
CA SER A 569 -27.90 -40.75 -5.27
C SER A 569 -26.44 -41.20 -5.19
N THR A 570 -25.57 -40.46 -4.50
CA THR A 570 -24.13 -40.79 -4.38
C THR A 570 -23.69 -41.10 -2.95
N GLU A 571 -24.58 -40.89 -1.99
CA GLU A 571 -24.35 -40.92 -0.53
C GLU A 571 -23.23 -39.97 -0.07
N LYS A 572 -22.77 -39.08 -0.95
CA LYS A 572 -21.70 -38.12 -0.65
C LYS A 572 -22.23 -37.00 0.21
N GLU A 573 -21.40 -36.62 1.17
CA GLU A 573 -21.61 -35.50 2.06
C GLU A 573 -21.23 -34.18 1.36
N HIS A 574 -22.02 -33.13 1.61
CA HIS A 574 -21.80 -31.79 1.09
C HIS A 574 -22.05 -30.74 2.17
N TRP A 575 -21.19 -29.73 2.20
CA TRP A 575 -21.26 -28.60 3.13
C TRP A 575 -21.29 -27.27 2.39
N LEU A 576 -22.24 -26.41 2.73
CA LEU A 576 -22.41 -25.09 2.11
C LEU A 576 -22.52 -24.00 3.17
N TRP A 577 -21.80 -22.89 3.01
CA TRP A 577 -21.96 -21.72 3.87
C TRP A 577 -23.37 -21.12 3.71
N ILE A 578 -23.97 -20.67 4.83
CA ILE A 578 -25.28 -20.03 4.86
C ILE A 578 -25.23 -18.70 5.63
N GLU A 579 -26.15 -17.79 5.35
CA GLU A 579 -26.33 -16.57 6.13
C GLU A 579 -26.95 -16.86 7.51
N GLU A 580 -26.63 -16.00 8.47
CA GLU A 580 -27.08 -16.15 9.86
C GLU A 580 -28.60 -16.20 10.02
N GLU A 581 -29.35 -15.49 9.17
CA GLU A 581 -30.82 -15.44 9.21
C GLU A 581 -31.49 -16.79 8.95
N TYR A 582 -30.79 -17.76 8.36
CA TYR A 582 -31.33 -19.10 8.05
C TYR A 582 -30.92 -20.17 9.06
N LYS A 583 -30.12 -19.84 10.08
CA LYS A 583 -29.49 -20.82 10.98
C LYS A 583 -30.47 -21.67 11.78
N ASP A 584 -31.66 -21.13 12.08
CA ASP A 584 -32.64 -21.76 12.96
C ASP A 584 -33.61 -22.70 12.23
N ASN A 585 -33.47 -22.85 10.90
CA ASN A 585 -34.31 -23.71 10.08
C ASN A 585 -33.50 -24.38 8.96
N ALA A 586 -33.15 -25.66 9.15
CA ALA A 586 -32.34 -26.43 8.21
C ALA A 586 -32.96 -26.56 6.80
N LEU A 587 -34.29 -26.63 6.69
CA LEU A 587 -35.00 -26.69 5.40
C LEU A 587 -34.94 -25.35 4.66
N MET A 588 -35.08 -24.24 5.38
CA MET A 588 -34.90 -22.90 4.81
C MET A 588 -33.43 -22.65 4.45
N ALA A 589 -32.50 -23.12 5.28
CA ALA A 589 -31.06 -22.98 5.06
C ALA A 589 -30.58 -23.67 3.79
N ILE A 590 -31.05 -24.88 3.49
CA ILE A 590 -30.70 -25.51 2.21
C ILE A 590 -31.37 -24.81 1.03
N ALA A 591 -32.64 -24.39 1.17
CA ALA A 591 -33.35 -23.66 0.13
C ALA A 591 -32.69 -22.30 -0.19
N SER A 592 -32.15 -21.61 0.82
CA SER A 592 -31.52 -20.29 0.65
C SER A 592 -30.21 -20.33 -0.13
N THR A 593 -29.57 -21.50 -0.23
CA THR A 593 -28.42 -21.71 -1.13
C THR A 593 -28.82 -21.59 -2.61
N PHE A 594 -30.12 -21.60 -2.91
CA PHE A 594 -30.67 -21.40 -4.25
C PHE A 594 -31.20 -19.97 -4.41
N ARG A 595 -30.49 -19.15 -5.19
CA ARG A 595 -30.85 -17.75 -5.46
C ARG A 595 -31.21 -17.57 -6.92
N VAL A 596 -32.42 -17.08 -7.16
CA VAL A 596 -32.95 -16.83 -8.51
C VAL A 596 -33.59 -15.45 -8.58
N HIS A 597 -33.60 -14.86 -9.77
CA HIS A 597 -34.28 -13.59 -10.02
C HIS A 597 -35.79 -13.80 -9.79
N GLU A 598 -36.44 -12.88 -9.08
CA GLU A 598 -37.83 -13.01 -8.66
C GLU A 598 -38.79 -13.28 -9.83
N ASN A 599 -38.53 -12.66 -10.99
CA ASN A 599 -39.37 -12.81 -12.18
C ASN A 599 -39.29 -14.21 -12.82
N ILE A 600 -38.29 -15.02 -12.46
CA ILE A 600 -38.11 -16.38 -12.97
C ILE A 600 -38.97 -17.37 -12.19
N ILE A 601 -39.16 -17.15 -10.89
CA ILE A 601 -39.74 -18.12 -9.94
C ILE A 601 -41.09 -18.69 -10.41
N PRO A 602 -42.06 -17.88 -10.91
CA PRO A 602 -43.35 -18.40 -11.38
C PRO A 602 -43.28 -19.31 -12.61
N TYR A 603 -42.14 -19.32 -13.31
CA TYR A 603 -41.92 -20.07 -14.54
C TYR A 603 -40.95 -21.24 -14.35
N ILE A 604 -40.54 -21.53 -13.12
CA ILE A 604 -39.71 -22.70 -12.83
C ILE A 604 -40.58 -23.94 -12.97
N LYS A 605 -40.22 -24.81 -13.90
CA LYS A 605 -40.84 -26.13 -14.08
C LYS A 605 -40.34 -27.10 -13.02
N CYS A 606 -39.02 -27.16 -12.84
CA CYS A 606 -38.39 -27.96 -11.81
C CYS A 606 -36.95 -27.50 -11.53
N LEU A 607 -36.46 -27.90 -10.37
CA LEU A 607 -35.09 -27.74 -9.90
C LEU A 607 -34.45 -29.12 -9.87
N LYS A 608 -33.30 -29.30 -10.55
CA LYS A 608 -32.53 -30.54 -10.49
C LYS A 608 -31.20 -30.26 -9.80
N ARG A 609 -30.83 -31.14 -8.86
CA ARG A 609 -29.57 -31.06 -8.14
C ARG A 609 -28.73 -32.30 -8.37
N GLN A 610 -27.51 -32.12 -8.84
CA GLN A 610 -26.53 -33.18 -9.04
C GLN A 610 -25.17 -32.74 -8.47
N GLY A 611 -24.90 -33.10 -7.21
CA GLY A 611 -23.76 -32.58 -6.45
C GLY A 611 -23.85 -31.06 -6.28
N ASP A 612 -22.83 -30.36 -6.76
CA ASP A 612 -22.73 -28.88 -6.73
C ASP A 612 -23.36 -28.20 -7.96
N LEU A 613 -23.79 -29.00 -8.96
CA LEU A 613 -24.49 -28.52 -10.15
C LEU A 613 -25.98 -28.45 -9.88
N LEU A 614 -26.53 -27.27 -10.16
CA LEU A 614 -27.95 -26.98 -9.99
C LEU A 614 -28.51 -26.51 -11.33
N ILE A 615 -29.61 -27.13 -11.76
CA ILE A 615 -30.26 -26.84 -13.02
C ILE A 615 -31.68 -26.34 -12.72
N CYS A 616 -31.99 -25.15 -13.20
CA CYS A 616 -33.32 -24.57 -13.17
C CYS A 616 -33.96 -24.75 -14.55
N GLU A 617 -34.92 -25.66 -14.66
CA GLU A 617 -35.66 -25.86 -15.91
C GLU A 617 -36.88 -24.93 -15.92
N LEU A 618 -37.03 -24.13 -16.98
CA LEU A 618 -38.13 -23.18 -17.10
C LEU A 618 -39.22 -23.71 -18.03
N THR A 619 -40.48 -23.34 -17.76
CA THR A 619 -41.61 -23.65 -18.64
C THR A 619 -41.58 -22.86 -19.95
N LYS A 620 -40.87 -21.72 -19.98
CA LYS A 620 -40.65 -20.87 -21.14
C LYS A 620 -39.39 -20.04 -20.96
N GLU A 621 -38.84 -19.51 -22.04
CA GLU A 621 -37.69 -18.61 -22.01
C GLU A 621 -38.07 -17.26 -21.36
N ILE A 622 -37.31 -16.85 -20.34
CA ILE A 622 -37.50 -15.60 -19.60
C ILE A 622 -36.13 -14.94 -19.43
N ILE A 623 -36.05 -13.64 -19.72
CA ILE A 623 -34.86 -12.84 -19.43
C ILE A 623 -34.85 -12.54 -17.91
N PRO A 624 -33.78 -12.89 -17.17
CA PRO A 624 -33.65 -12.58 -15.76
C PRO A 624 -33.71 -11.07 -15.48
N GLN A 625 -34.56 -10.63 -14.54
CA GLN A 625 -34.71 -9.23 -14.14
C GLN A 625 -34.99 -9.10 -12.63
N GLY A 626 -34.59 -7.98 -12.03
CA GLY A 626 -34.76 -7.72 -10.60
C GLY A 626 -33.60 -8.23 -9.74
N PHE A 627 -33.79 -8.25 -8.42
CA PHE A 627 -32.77 -8.75 -7.50
C PHE A 627 -32.89 -10.27 -7.33
N PRO A 628 -31.77 -11.02 -7.36
CA PRO A 628 -31.79 -12.42 -6.97
C PRO A 628 -32.14 -12.58 -5.48
N ARG A 629 -33.15 -13.39 -5.18
CA ARG A 629 -33.51 -13.74 -3.79
C ARG A 629 -33.39 -15.24 -3.55
N PRO A 630 -33.17 -15.67 -2.29
CA PRO A 630 -33.26 -17.07 -1.94
C PRO A 630 -34.69 -17.59 -2.16
N LEU A 631 -34.80 -18.87 -2.54
CA LEU A 631 -36.07 -19.57 -2.49
C LEU A 631 -36.48 -19.84 -1.05
N THR A 632 -37.78 -19.84 -0.82
CA THR A 632 -38.37 -20.39 0.40
C THR A 632 -38.26 -21.92 0.39
N ALA A 633 -38.36 -22.54 1.58
CA ALA A 633 -38.39 -24.00 1.68
C ALA A 633 -39.52 -24.62 0.83
N GLU A 634 -40.71 -24.01 0.84
CA GLU A 634 -41.85 -24.48 0.04
C GLU A 634 -41.57 -24.40 -1.47
N GLU A 635 -41.09 -23.25 -1.96
CA GLU A 635 -40.70 -23.09 -3.36
C GLU A 635 -39.64 -24.12 -3.76
N TYR A 636 -38.60 -24.28 -2.95
CA TYR A 636 -37.51 -25.22 -3.25
C TYR A 636 -37.99 -26.67 -3.33
N PHE A 637 -38.64 -27.19 -2.30
CA PHE A 637 -39.00 -28.62 -2.22
C PHE A 637 -40.19 -28.99 -3.11
N SER A 638 -41.08 -28.04 -3.40
CA SER A 638 -42.19 -28.26 -4.36
C SER A 638 -41.70 -28.42 -5.80
N LEU A 639 -40.56 -27.81 -6.13
CA LEU A 639 -39.97 -27.82 -7.47
C LEU A 639 -38.81 -28.81 -7.62
N LEU A 640 -38.28 -29.36 -6.53
CA LEU A 640 -37.11 -30.23 -6.54
C LEU A 640 -37.43 -31.61 -7.16
N GLU A 641 -36.84 -31.88 -8.33
CA GLU A 641 -36.77 -33.20 -8.92
C GLU A 641 -35.38 -33.78 -8.71
N VAL A 642 -35.29 -34.93 -8.03
CA VAL A 642 -34.01 -35.60 -7.80
C VAL A 642 -33.97 -36.92 -8.57
N GLU A 643 -32.98 -37.09 -9.43
CA GLU A 643 -32.77 -38.32 -10.18
C GLU A 643 -31.76 -39.21 -9.46
N THR A 644 -32.00 -40.53 -9.52
CA THR A 644 -31.15 -41.57 -8.91
C THR A 644 -30.48 -42.44 -9.95
#